data_AF-A0A3D0NWD7-F1
#
_entry.id   AF-A0A3D0NWD7-F1
#
_cell.length_a   1.000
_cell.length_b   1.000
_cell.length_c   1.000
_cell.angle_alpha   90.00
_cell.angle_beta   90.00
_cell.angle_gamma   90.00
#
_symmetry.space_group_name_H-M   'P 1'
#
loop_
_entity.id
_entity.type
_entity.pdbx_description
1 polymer ?
#
loop_
_entity_poly.entity_id
_entity_poly.type
_entity_poly.pdbx_seq_one_letter_code
_entity_poly.pdbx_strand_id
1 'polypeptide(L)'
;MKKLWKRVSAALMAAATMAGAVLTGGSAVTANAVENDKIAEYPTIGYNDMIYTLDDYKLAVKRRFLTNEEVRDALNAADNYVPYVDNSKLKYFPKIDSQGSIGSCVSWSVVYYQFTHEVNKALDRAATPETTMQPMFIYNMYIGCNKGRHLEGLVNSTGCAPISLAPEFYNDKTWNTGYDIWREAANYRIYDFIDFAGLGDPGREVTSETDPDLDAIKAALRNGDVLSYAGPIGDHQWDTIKAAPGVDDELVGQGIVTKSVGSCIFNHMLTVVGYNDNIWMDLNKNGKVDKGEKGALKIANSWGDKWGNNAVAPEKKDGFYWIAYDALNARSCVEGVVSEPNRGKSASGFGRMLVSKDYGTSGIFLKYTLNNDNRADSYVEITAKRKTDGMLYIRKVNPYYFANYETVNCQRLNYEGKTGFCDGEMLYDLNNVVLGLDSNTFNDYDWSFRFVDIGTDTTDTTVKEAYVVDENTDKTYAVNVAFPFTLNKSEKTAVLKDFYHFAKLYVPAANTLTVNSELKFTFKTANETFGSTPIKYTMTVKKDGKQVFSKVHKASSVDKKNGSSVIKGTYKPTATGTYTITITGTDASGAKTSRSADFRVYNKQLAIRSIDLDTGKYINTYQSVKITPQVTGGTAPYTYSYYYIKGGKTYKIAENIKNSSKTKTFGSNAGTYKIMVKVKDAAGTTVQSTTTVLVTPPAITKVEYSDTNGYVNRDIYISAAANYLPDCVKPDEFIYTAEKDGKVETLSHLTGRQTEKVVWTPKERGEYTITVSVKYKDKLLAERKEKYVVGPTEQVGQRTINVYVISYIFNTNGGANYKIHYWGGKSGIGEANCISLSQVKTKDVGFWSTPQQFRTFVAYIPDDATGYKFHIGDRWFPDGIEVGDGSTATSNTVYAFNYDVDRAVYTME
;
A
#
# COMPACT_ATOMS: atom_id res chain seq x y z
N MET A 1 45.23 -35.21 17.42
CA MET A 1 44.31 -34.70 16.38
C MET A 1 44.11 -33.17 16.37
N LYS A 2 45.05 -32.35 16.90
CA LYS A 2 45.14 -30.89 16.66
C LYS A 2 46.42 -30.47 15.88
N LYS A 3 47.13 -31.43 15.28
CA LYS A 3 48.39 -31.21 14.53
C LYS A 3 48.34 -31.61 13.04
N LEU A 4 47.19 -31.98 12.49
CA LEU A 4 47.06 -32.44 11.09
C LEU A 4 46.39 -31.44 10.13
N TRP A 5 45.92 -30.29 10.59
CA TRP A 5 45.24 -29.29 9.73
C TRP A 5 46.09 -28.08 9.34
N LYS A 6 47.34 -27.97 9.85
CA LYS A 6 48.28 -26.88 9.47
C LYS A 6 49.13 -27.20 8.23
N ARG A 7 48.88 -28.31 7.53
CA ARG A 7 49.74 -28.80 6.42
C ARG A 7 49.05 -28.98 5.06
N VAL A 8 47.80 -28.54 4.88
CA VAL A 8 47.12 -28.60 3.57
C VAL A 8 46.96 -27.22 2.90
N SER A 9 47.10 -26.12 3.61
CA SER A 9 46.84 -24.77 3.04
C SER A 9 48.07 -24.07 2.45
N ALA A 10 49.23 -24.73 2.36
CA ALA A 10 50.49 -24.13 1.88
C ALA A 10 50.92 -24.58 0.47
N ALA A 11 50.09 -25.31 -0.28
CA ALA A 11 50.48 -25.91 -1.56
C ALA A 11 49.70 -25.41 -2.81
N LEU A 12 48.93 -24.32 -2.71
CA LEU A 12 48.16 -23.78 -3.86
C LEU A 12 48.36 -22.27 -4.10
N MET A 13 49.37 -21.65 -3.49
CA MET A 13 49.84 -20.32 -3.85
C MET A 13 51.32 -20.36 -4.27
N ALA A 14 51.56 -20.68 -5.55
CA ALA A 14 52.72 -20.23 -6.32
C ALA A 14 52.60 -20.67 -7.79
N ALA A 15 51.99 -19.82 -8.64
CA ALA A 15 52.35 -19.69 -10.05
C ALA A 15 51.81 -18.39 -10.65
N ALA A 16 52.73 -17.58 -11.19
CA ALA A 16 52.56 -16.44 -12.11
C ALA A 16 52.26 -15.04 -11.54
N THR A 17 53.33 -14.39 -11.06
CA THR A 17 53.66 -12.96 -11.19
C THR A 17 53.64 -12.46 -12.65
N MET A 18 53.30 -11.17 -12.92
CA MET A 18 54.15 -10.18 -13.64
C MET A 18 53.48 -8.79 -13.85
N ALA A 19 54.30 -7.74 -13.62
CA ALA A 19 54.22 -6.31 -14.01
C ALA A 19 53.18 -5.39 -13.31
N GLY A 20 53.51 -4.25 -12.70
CA GLY A 20 54.76 -3.49 -12.58
C GLY A 20 54.59 -2.35 -11.55
N ALA A 21 55.71 -1.97 -10.92
CA ALA A 21 55.83 -1.06 -9.77
C ALA A 21 55.66 0.44 -10.10
N VAL A 22 55.38 1.28 -9.08
CA VAL A 22 56.19 2.44 -8.67
C VAL A 22 55.89 2.80 -7.20
N LEU A 23 56.97 3.03 -6.43
CA LEU A 23 57.04 3.46 -5.02
C LEU A 23 56.88 4.98 -4.83
N THR A 24 56.49 5.37 -3.61
CA THR A 24 56.90 6.54 -2.77
C THR A 24 55.66 7.05 -2.02
N GLY A 25 55.62 7.37 -0.73
CA GLY A 25 56.54 7.44 0.41
C GLY A 25 55.80 8.26 1.48
N GLY A 26 55.93 7.95 2.78
CA GLY A 26 55.39 8.84 3.84
C GLY A 26 55.02 8.20 5.18
N SER A 27 56.02 8.18 6.07
CA SER A 27 55.98 8.38 7.53
C SER A 27 54.94 7.65 8.41
N ALA A 28 55.45 6.71 9.21
CA ALA A 28 54.79 6.10 10.35
C ALA A 28 54.62 7.10 11.52
N VAL A 29 53.43 7.10 12.13
CA VAL A 29 53.20 7.60 13.50
C VAL A 29 52.77 6.40 14.34
N THR A 30 53.51 6.14 15.41
CA THR A 30 53.36 4.96 16.28
C THR A 30 52.13 5.09 17.19
N ALA A 31 51.14 4.20 17.00
CA ALA A 31 50.07 3.97 17.97
C ALA A 31 50.53 2.96 19.03
N ASN A 32 50.49 3.36 20.30
CA ASN A 32 50.73 2.48 21.44
C ASN A 32 49.59 1.44 21.53
N ALA A 33 49.97 0.17 21.53
CA ALA A 33 49.06 -0.96 21.72
C ALA A 33 48.55 -1.00 23.17
N VAL A 34 47.23 -0.99 23.35
CA VAL A 34 46.53 -1.35 24.60
C VAL A 34 45.75 -2.64 24.31
N GLU A 35 45.75 -3.58 25.27
CA GLU A 35 45.20 -4.94 25.19
C GLU A 35 43.80 -5.02 24.53
N ASN A 36 43.68 -5.85 23.48
CA ASN A 36 42.54 -5.95 22.55
C ASN A 36 41.36 -6.86 23.00
N ASP A 37 41.30 -7.33 24.24
CA ASP A 37 40.30 -8.36 24.64
C ASP A 37 38.96 -7.78 25.18
N LYS A 38 38.71 -6.46 25.10
CA LYS A 38 37.53 -5.80 25.72
C LYS A 38 36.75 -4.84 24.81
N ILE A 39 36.95 -4.91 23.50
CA ILE A 39 36.32 -4.01 22.52
C ILE A 39 35.21 -4.78 21.80
N ALA A 40 33.94 -4.42 22.02
CA ALA A 40 32.87 -4.75 21.07
C ALA A 40 32.84 -3.64 20.02
N GLU A 41 33.73 -3.74 19.04
CA GLU A 41 33.73 -2.83 17.89
C GLU A 41 32.45 -3.09 17.10
N TYR A 42 31.69 -2.03 16.85
CA TYR A 42 30.54 -2.08 15.96
C TYR A 42 30.88 -1.27 14.71
N PRO A 43 30.82 -1.87 13.52
CA PRO A 43 31.38 -1.28 12.33
C PRO A 43 30.60 -0.03 11.90
N THR A 44 31.35 1.04 11.66
CA THR A 44 30.95 2.14 10.79
C THR A 44 31.14 1.71 9.33
N ILE A 45 30.16 1.98 8.49
CA ILE A 45 30.22 1.72 7.05
C ILE A 45 31.25 2.66 6.43
N GLY A 46 32.39 2.11 6.00
CA GLY A 46 33.40 2.76 5.18
C GLY A 46 34.16 1.67 4.40
N TYR A 47 34.15 1.76 3.07
CA TYR A 47 34.69 0.73 2.18
C TYR A 47 36.18 0.96 1.92
N ASN A 48 37.00 -0.07 2.12
CA ASN A 48 38.01 -0.47 1.15
C ASN A 48 38.33 -1.97 1.37
N ASP A 49 37.90 -2.74 0.38
CA ASP A 49 38.23 -4.14 0.11
C ASP A 49 37.70 -5.24 1.04
N MET A 50 37.17 -6.26 0.36
CA MET A 50 36.57 -7.48 0.87
C MET A 50 37.50 -8.21 1.87
N ILE A 51 36.96 -8.53 3.05
CA ILE A 51 36.81 -9.87 3.67
C ILE A 51 36.13 -9.62 5.02
N TYR A 52 34.82 -9.86 5.09
CA TYR A 52 34.08 -9.85 6.36
C TYR A 52 34.59 -10.99 7.25
N THR A 53 34.83 -10.73 8.54
CA THR A 53 35.07 -11.80 9.51
C THR A 53 33.83 -12.04 10.37
N LEU A 54 33.65 -13.29 10.78
CA LEU A 54 32.39 -13.84 11.31
C LEU A 54 31.91 -13.21 12.64
N ASP A 55 32.73 -12.38 13.28
CA ASP A 55 32.40 -11.70 14.54
C ASP A 55 31.75 -10.30 14.35
N ASP A 56 31.72 -9.76 13.12
CA ASP A 56 31.11 -8.46 12.75
C ASP A 56 29.55 -8.47 12.73
N TYR A 57 28.92 -9.59 13.12
CA TYR A 57 27.56 -9.96 12.76
C TYR A 57 26.43 -9.46 13.68
N LYS A 58 26.69 -8.62 14.70
CA LYS A 58 25.69 -8.40 15.77
C LYS A 58 24.84 -7.13 15.70
N LEU A 59 25.11 -6.12 14.87
CA LEU A 59 24.24 -4.90 14.89
C LEU A 59 24.29 -3.90 13.70
N ALA A 60 24.95 -4.23 12.58
CA ALA A 60 24.52 -3.64 11.31
C ALA A 60 23.18 -4.32 10.94
N VAL A 61 22.26 -3.63 10.26
CA VAL A 61 21.06 -4.26 9.64
C VAL A 61 21.48 -5.65 9.18
N LYS A 62 20.85 -6.72 9.69
CA LYS A 62 21.21 -8.09 9.30
C LYS A 62 20.74 -8.24 7.87
N ARG A 63 21.49 -7.67 6.92
CA ARG A 63 21.31 -7.93 5.51
C ARG A 63 21.56 -9.41 5.35
N ARG A 64 20.47 -10.16 5.39
CA ARG A 64 20.49 -11.60 5.61
C ARG A 64 19.58 -12.22 4.59
N PHE A 65 19.96 -13.43 4.22
CA PHE A 65 19.07 -14.30 3.48
C PHE A 65 18.00 -14.85 4.42
N LEU A 66 16.89 -15.27 3.83
CA LEU A 66 15.88 -16.02 4.57
C LEU A 66 16.52 -17.27 5.19
N THR A 67 16.11 -17.56 6.42
CA THR A 67 16.42 -18.84 7.05
C THR A 67 15.59 -19.95 6.42
N ASN A 68 16.06 -21.20 6.51
CA ASN A 68 15.29 -22.36 6.04
C ASN A 68 13.92 -22.48 6.73
N GLU A 69 13.79 -21.97 7.95
CA GLU A 69 12.52 -21.92 8.69
C GLU A 69 11.56 -20.88 8.11
N GLU A 70 12.03 -19.67 7.83
CA GLU A 70 11.21 -18.64 7.17
C GLU A 70 10.81 -19.03 5.74
N VAL A 71 11.68 -19.74 5.01
CA VAL A 71 11.32 -20.35 3.72
C VAL A 71 10.22 -21.39 3.92
N ARG A 72 10.33 -22.26 4.92
CA ARG A 72 9.28 -23.25 5.23
C ARG A 72 7.98 -22.61 5.68
N ASP A 73 8.01 -21.55 6.47
CA ASP A 73 6.81 -20.83 6.90
C ASP A 73 6.15 -20.12 5.71
N ALA A 74 6.94 -19.55 4.81
CA ALA A 74 6.45 -18.99 3.54
C ALA A 74 5.78 -20.06 2.66
N LEU A 75 6.33 -21.27 2.64
CA LEU A 75 5.79 -22.44 1.94
C LEU A 75 4.53 -23.00 2.63
N ASN A 76 4.50 -23.07 3.96
CA ASN A 76 3.35 -23.58 4.72
C ASN A 76 2.17 -22.59 4.71
N ALA A 77 2.44 -21.28 4.62
CA ALA A 77 1.41 -20.27 4.39
C ALA A 77 0.75 -20.38 2.98
N ALA A 78 1.25 -21.26 2.10
CA ALA A 78 0.67 -21.52 0.78
C ALA A 78 -0.68 -22.28 0.83
N ASP A 79 -1.12 -22.76 1.99
CA ASP A 79 -2.48 -23.33 2.15
C ASP A 79 -3.61 -22.31 1.87
N ASN A 80 -3.30 -21.01 1.81
CA ASN A 80 -4.17 -19.91 1.37
C ASN A 80 -3.70 -19.30 0.02
N TYR A 81 -3.23 -20.12 -0.91
CA TYR A 81 -2.78 -19.66 -2.23
C TYR A 81 -3.84 -18.80 -2.92
N VAL A 82 -3.44 -17.58 -3.29
CA VAL A 82 -4.20 -16.70 -4.18
C VAL A 82 -3.37 -16.46 -5.45
N PRO A 83 -3.97 -16.59 -6.64
CA PRO A 83 -3.26 -16.44 -7.91
C PRO A 83 -2.94 -14.97 -8.22
N TYR A 84 -3.37 -14.02 -7.39
CA TYR A 84 -3.18 -12.59 -7.62
C TYR A 84 -3.11 -11.81 -6.31
N VAL A 85 -2.19 -10.84 -6.26
CA VAL A 85 -2.00 -9.88 -5.16
C VAL A 85 -1.70 -8.50 -5.75
N ASP A 86 -2.27 -7.45 -5.16
CA ASP A 86 -1.97 -6.06 -5.52
C ASP A 86 -1.97 -5.15 -4.29
N ASN A 87 -0.79 -5.03 -3.68
CA ASN A 87 -0.57 -4.24 -2.47
C ASN A 87 -0.56 -2.73 -2.75
N SER A 88 -0.49 -2.30 -4.03
CA SER A 88 -0.63 -0.89 -4.38
C SER A 88 -2.02 -0.32 -4.10
N LYS A 89 -3.02 -1.20 -3.92
CA LYS A 89 -4.41 -0.83 -3.55
C LYS A 89 -4.61 -0.72 -2.03
N LEU A 90 -3.64 -1.15 -1.22
CA LEU A 90 -3.74 -1.05 0.23
C LEU A 90 -3.58 0.41 0.69
N LYS A 91 -4.27 0.78 1.78
CA LYS A 91 -4.22 2.14 2.35
C LYS A 91 -2.80 2.58 2.75
N TYR A 92 -1.88 1.64 2.92
CA TYR A 92 -0.49 1.86 3.35
C TYR A 92 0.41 2.35 2.21
N PHE A 93 0.08 1.98 0.96
CA PHE A 93 0.92 2.30 -0.18
C PHE A 93 0.71 3.77 -0.58
N PRO A 94 1.78 4.58 -0.71
CA PRO A 94 1.64 5.96 -1.15
C PRO A 94 1.27 6.02 -2.63
N LYS A 95 0.66 7.14 -3.05
CA LYS A 95 0.32 7.36 -4.46
C LYS A 95 1.60 7.37 -5.31
N ILE A 96 1.50 6.89 -6.54
CA ILE A 96 2.55 7.05 -7.54
C ILE A 96 2.93 8.53 -7.65
N ASP A 97 4.23 8.78 -7.63
CA ASP A 97 4.80 10.11 -7.81
C ASP A 97 6.14 9.99 -8.56
N SER A 98 6.81 11.12 -8.78
CA SER A 98 7.91 11.24 -9.72
C SER A 98 9.17 11.75 -9.04
N GLN A 99 10.30 11.10 -9.32
CA GLN A 99 11.64 11.57 -8.98
C GLN A 99 12.09 12.80 -9.78
N GLY A 100 11.30 13.22 -10.78
CA GLY A 100 11.65 14.30 -11.69
C GLY A 100 12.93 13.99 -12.46
N SER A 101 13.79 15.00 -12.63
CA SER A 101 15.07 14.87 -13.33
C SER A 101 16.24 14.47 -12.43
N ILE A 102 15.97 14.07 -11.17
CA ILE A 102 17.01 13.68 -10.20
C ILE A 102 17.22 12.17 -10.32
N GLY A 103 18.48 11.72 -10.33
CA GLY A 103 18.88 10.31 -10.32
C GLY A 103 18.67 9.62 -8.97
N SER A 104 17.50 9.80 -8.36
CA SER A 104 17.19 9.37 -6.98
C SER A 104 16.30 8.13 -6.90
N CYS A 105 16.19 7.33 -7.97
CA CYS A 105 15.33 6.14 -8.05
C CYS A 105 15.47 5.18 -6.86
N VAL A 106 16.69 5.02 -6.34
CA VAL A 106 16.95 4.22 -5.14
C VAL A 106 16.15 4.73 -3.94
N SER A 107 16.20 6.04 -3.65
CA SER A 107 15.46 6.59 -2.52
C SER A 107 13.95 6.58 -2.75
N TRP A 108 13.50 6.72 -4.00
CA TRP A 108 12.09 6.61 -4.31
C TRP A 108 11.54 5.20 -4.13
N SER A 109 12.24 4.18 -4.63
CA SER A 109 11.85 2.79 -4.42
C SER A 109 11.92 2.41 -2.94
N VAL A 110 13.06 2.69 -2.30
CA VAL A 110 13.37 2.20 -0.95
C VAL A 110 12.66 3.01 0.14
N VAL A 111 12.69 4.35 0.07
CA VAL A 111 12.13 5.23 1.11
C VAL A 111 10.69 5.61 0.80
N TYR A 112 10.45 6.20 -0.38
CA TYR A 112 9.13 6.72 -0.70
C TYR A 112 8.10 5.60 -0.81
N TYR A 113 8.36 4.54 -1.57
CA TYR A 113 7.41 3.42 -1.71
C TYR A 113 7.52 2.39 -0.59
N GLN A 114 8.65 1.67 -0.50
CA GLN A 114 8.75 0.53 0.41
C GLN A 114 8.70 0.94 1.88
N PHE A 115 9.58 1.83 2.34
CA PHE A 115 9.64 2.19 3.75
C PHE A 115 8.35 2.85 4.24
N THR A 116 7.77 3.77 3.46
CA THR A 116 6.44 4.34 3.77
C THR A 116 5.39 3.25 3.95
N HIS A 117 5.32 2.30 3.01
CA HIS A 117 4.33 1.23 3.05
C HIS A 117 4.50 0.37 4.30
N GLU A 118 5.72 -0.08 4.59
CA GLU A 118 6.01 -0.95 5.73
C GLU A 118 5.78 -0.23 7.09
N VAL A 119 6.15 1.04 7.22
CA VAL A 119 5.86 1.84 8.42
C VAL A 119 4.35 2.00 8.62
N ASN A 120 3.62 2.36 7.56
CA ASN A 120 2.19 2.60 7.65
C ASN A 120 1.40 1.31 7.89
N LYS A 121 1.87 0.19 7.35
CA LYS A 121 1.35 -1.14 7.64
C LYS A 121 1.58 -1.54 9.09
N ALA A 122 2.80 -1.39 9.61
CA ALA A 122 3.12 -1.69 11.01
C ALA A 122 2.30 -0.87 12.01
N LEU A 123 1.95 0.37 11.64
CA LEU A 123 1.14 1.29 12.44
C LEU A 123 -0.37 1.30 12.08
N ASP A 124 -0.81 0.45 11.16
CA ASP A 124 -2.19 0.36 10.66
C ASP A 124 -2.82 1.71 10.23
N ARG A 125 -2.06 2.58 9.55
CA ARG A 125 -2.52 3.92 9.14
C ARG A 125 -2.40 4.15 7.64
N ALA A 126 -3.19 5.07 7.08
CA ALA A 126 -3.11 5.38 5.66
C ALA A 126 -1.86 6.21 5.33
N ALA A 127 -1.33 6.08 4.12
CA ALA A 127 -0.30 6.97 3.57
C ALA A 127 -0.91 8.33 3.20
N THR A 128 -0.44 9.39 3.86
CA THR A 128 -0.78 10.79 3.62
C THR A 128 0.51 11.62 3.65
N PRO A 129 0.52 12.90 3.24
CA PRO A 129 1.72 13.74 3.37
C PRO A 129 2.30 13.82 4.80
N GLU A 130 1.47 13.61 5.82
CA GLU A 130 1.88 13.56 7.23
C GLU A 130 2.48 12.21 7.66
N THR A 131 2.29 11.14 6.87
CA THR A 131 2.72 9.76 7.21
C THR A 131 3.56 9.09 6.10
N THR A 132 3.77 9.76 4.98
CA THR A 132 4.66 9.33 3.88
C THR A 132 6.06 9.87 4.11
N MET A 133 7.06 8.99 4.00
CA MET A 133 8.47 9.26 4.28
C MET A 133 9.10 10.09 3.16
N GLN A 134 9.96 11.05 3.51
CA GLN A 134 10.59 11.95 2.55
C GLN A 134 11.83 11.29 1.91
N PRO A 135 11.80 10.88 0.62
CA PRO A 135 12.95 10.26 -0.03
C PRO A 135 14.20 11.15 -0.04
N MET A 136 14.05 12.47 -0.13
CA MET A 136 15.22 13.36 -0.17
C MET A 136 15.93 13.50 1.18
N PHE A 137 15.26 13.18 2.29
CA PHE A 137 15.86 13.19 3.63
C PHE A 137 17.05 12.24 3.71
N ILE A 138 16.87 10.99 3.25
CA ILE A 138 17.91 9.97 3.23
C ILE A 138 18.86 10.15 2.05
N TYR A 139 18.33 10.47 0.87
CA TYR A 139 19.13 10.62 -0.34
C TYR A 139 20.22 11.68 -0.20
N ASN A 140 19.89 12.82 0.41
CA ASN A 140 20.87 13.90 0.57
C ASN A 140 21.95 13.55 1.60
N MET A 141 21.67 12.66 2.56
CA MET A 141 22.65 12.14 3.54
C MET A 141 23.65 11.16 2.94
N TYR A 142 23.23 10.37 1.95
CA TYR A 142 24.09 9.45 1.18
C TYR A 142 24.87 10.14 0.05
N ILE A 143 24.49 11.38 -0.28
CA ILE A 143 25.07 12.35 -1.23
C ILE A 143 24.41 12.38 -2.61
N GLY A 144 23.47 13.32 -2.72
CA GLY A 144 23.24 14.34 -3.77
C GLY A 144 24.00 14.38 -5.11
N CYS A 145 24.37 13.25 -5.69
CA CYS A 145 25.22 13.18 -6.89
C CYS A 145 24.61 12.35 -8.04
N ASN A 146 23.29 12.21 -8.09
CA ASN A 146 22.61 11.34 -9.06
C ASN A 146 23.10 9.87 -9.03
N LYS A 147 23.53 9.40 -7.85
CA LYS A 147 23.99 8.03 -7.62
C LYS A 147 23.49 7.56 -6.26
N GLY A 148 22.66 6.52 -6.23
CA GLY A 148 22.22 5.87 -4.99
C GLY A 148 22.66 4.41 -4.95
N ARG A 149 23.04 3.91 -3.78
CA ARG A 149 23.11 2.47 -3.48
C ARG A 149 22.87 2.29 -1.97
N HIS A 150 22.21 1.20 -1.57
CA HIS A 150 22.15 0.70 -0.20
C HIS A 150 21.78 1.73 0.90
N LEU A 151 20.57 2.29 0.84
CA LEU A 151 20.08 3.32 1.77
C LEU A 151 19.55 2.75 3.10
N GLU A 152 19.40 1.44 3.21
CA GLU A 152 18.75 0.74 4.33
C GLU A 152 19.47 1.01 5.65
N GLY A 153 20.81 1.03 5.64
CA GLY A 153 21.62 1.33 6.83
C GLY A 153 21.41 2.76 7.35
N LEU A 154 21.11 3.72 6.47
CA LEU A 154 20.75 5.07 6.87
C LEU A 154 19.37 5.10 7.52
N VAL A 155 18.40 4.44 6.89
CA VAL A 155 17.04 4.32 7.46
C VAL A 155 17.05 3.63 8.83
N ASN A 156 17.95 2.67 9.06
CA ASN A 156 18.13 2.07 10.38
C ASN A 156 18.78 3.02 11.39
N SER A 157 19.84 3.73 11.00
CA SER A 157 20.64 4.54 11.93
C SER A 157 20.01 5.88 12.28
N THR A 158 19.38 6.57 11.32
CA THR A 158 18.79 7.91 11.53
C THR A 158 17.27 7.85 11.53
N GLY A 159 16.68 6.89 10.81
CA GLY A 159 15.26 6.91 10.49
C GLY A 159 14.93 7.91 9.39
N CYS A 160 13.64 8.09 9.09
CA CYS A 160 13.22 9.02 8.04
C CYS A 160 12.07 9.92 8.50
N ALA A 161 12.19 11.22 8.25
CA ALA A 161 11.12 12.16 8.55
C ALA A 161 9.98 12.06 7.51
N PRO A 162 8.72 12.29 7.93
CA PRO A 162 7.63 12.45 6.99
C PRO A 162 7.76 13.73 6.18
N ILE A 163 7.17 13.74 4.98
CA ILE A 163 7.14 14.87 4.04
C ILE A 163 6.67 16.17 4.70
N SER A 164 5.68 16.10 5.59
CA SER A 164 5.14 17.29 6.28
C SER A 164 6.17 18.07 7.09
N LEU A 165 7.26 17.43 7.52
CA LEU A 165 8.35 18.05 8.29
C LEU A 165 9.58 18.37 7.44
N ALA A 166 9.72 17.73 6.28
CA ALA A 166 10.82 17.90 5.34
C ALA A 166 10.27 18.07 3.90
N PRO A 167 9.65 19.22 3.55
CA PRO A 167 8.85 19.35 2.33
C PRO A 167 9.67 19.50 1.04
N GLU A 168 11.00 19.64 1.11
CA GLU A 168 11.86 19.83 -0.06
C GLU A 168 12.02 18.53 -0.88
N PHE A 169 11.06 18.29 -1.77
CA PHE A 169 10.95 17.06 -2.57
C PHE A 169 11.92 16.95 -3.74
N TYR A 170 12.32 18.09 -4.31
CA TYR A 170 13.06 18.15 -5.57
C TYR A 170 14.37 18.91 -5.41
N ASN A 171 15.04 18.68 -4.28
CA ASN A 171 16.33 19.27 -3.97
C ASN A 171 17.30 18.18 -3.55
N ASP A 172 18.32 17.92 -4.38
CA ASP A 172 19.35 16.92 -4.15
C ASP A 172 20.55 17.43 -3.35
N LYS A 173 20.47 18.63 -2.77
CA LYS A 173 21.63 19.30 -2.14
C LYS A 173 21.45 19.62 -0.67
N THR A 174 20.21 19.82 -0.21
CA THR A 174 19.91 20.35 1.13
C THR A 174 19.59 19.25 2.13
N TRP A 175 20.25 19.28 3.28
CA TRP A 175 19.89 18.45 4.43
C TRP A 175 18.76 19.12 5.19
N ASN A 176 17.70 18.36 5.50
CA ASN A 176 16.65 18.84 6.39
C ASN A 176 17.15 18.74 7.84
N THR A 177 17.82 19.79 8.31
CA THR A 177 18.32 19.92 9.68
C THR A 177 17.26 20.52 10.61
N GLY A 178 17.40 20.28 11.91
CA GLY A 178 16.44 20.72 12.92
C GLY A 178 16.10 19.58 13.88
N TYR A 179 16.22 19.85 15.18
CA TYR A 179 16.06 18.79 16.20
C TYR A 179 14.76 18.01 16.08
N ASP A 180 13.67 18.67 15.73
CA ASP A 180 12.35 18.05 15.67
C ASP A 180 12.15 17.15 14.46
N ILE A 181 12.79 17.49 13.34
CA ILE A 181 12.79 16.67 12.13
C ILE A 181 13.51 15.36 12.42
N TRP A 182 14.69 15.44 13.04
CA TRP A 182 15.50 14.27 13.41
C TRP A 182 14.87 13.45 14.54
N ARG A 183 14.22 14.11 15.51
CA ARG A 183 13.43 13.45 16.55
C ARG A 183 12.30 12.65 15.93
N GLU A 184 11.51 13.25 15.04
CA GLU A 184 10.40 12.54 14.40
C GLU A 184 10.92 11.42 13.50
N ALA A 185 12.01 11.64 12.75
CA ALA A 185 12.66 10.60 11.96
C ALA A 185 13.05 9.39 12.81
N ALA A 186 13.56 9.62 14.03
CA ALA A 186 13.97 8.56 14.95
C ALA A 186 12.84 7.58 15.31
N ASN A 187 11.56 8.01 15.24
CA ASN A 187 10.42 7.12 15.48
C ASN A 187 10.22 6.08 14.36
N TYR A 188 10.79 6.30 13.18
CA TYR A 188 10.56 5.47 12.00
C TYR A 188 11.89 4.92 11.51
N ARG A 189 12.16 3.66 11.85
CA ARG A 189 13.36 2.95 11.42
C ARG A 189 13.02 1.54 10.95
N ILE A 190 13.84 1.01 10.07
CA ILE A 190 13.89 -0.44 9.86
C ILE A 190 14.71 -1.06 11.00
N TYR A 191 14.40 -2.29 11.38
CA TYR A 191 15.26 -3.07 12.27
C TYR A 191 16.04 -4.15 11.52
N ASP A 192 15.55 -4.56 10.35
CA ASP A 192 16.17 -5.62 9.55
C ASP A 192 15.86 -5.47 8.04
N PHE A 193 16.64 -6.14 7.20
CA PHE A 193 16.46 -6.16 5.75
C PHE A 193 16.79 -7.53 5.16
N ILE A 194 15.84 -8.11 4.44
CA ILE A 194 15.97 -9.44 3.84
C ILE A 194 16.28 -9.30 2.34
N ASP A 195 17.33 -9.97 1.87
CA ASP A 195 17.58 -10.14 0.43
C ASP A 195 17.04 -11.48 -0.08
N PHE A 196 16.37 -11.44 -1.23
CA PHE A 196 16.01 -12.62 -2.01
C PHE A 196 16.98 -12.73 -3.18
N ALA A 197 18.08 -13.46 -2.97
CA ALA A 197 19.08 -13.71 -4.00
C ALA A 197 18.81 -14.99 -4.78
N GLY A 198 19.38 -15.05 -5.99
CA GLY A 198 19.43 -16.27 -6.80
C GLY A 198 18.28 -16.47 -7.79
N LEU A 199 17.25 -15.63 -7.77
CA LEU A 199 16.13 -15.77 -8.70
C LEU A 199 16.59 -15.57 -10.15
N GLY A 200 16.33 -16.57 -11.01
CA GLY A 200 16.69 -16.56 -12.41
C GLY A 200 18.19 -16.74 -12.70
N ASP A 201 19.00 -17.05 -11.67
CA ASP A 201 20.40 -17.47 -11.82
C ASP A 201 20.49 -18.91 -12.33
N PRO A 202 21.63 -19.35 -12.90
CA PRO A 202 21.79 -20.71 -13.39
C PRO A 202 21.43 -21.77 -12.33
N GLY A 203 20.48 -22.65 -12.66
CA GLY A 203 19.93 -23.68 -11.76
C GLY A 203 18.81 -23.21 -10.83
N ARG A 204 18.35 -21.96 -10.98
CA ARG A 204 17.23 -21.33 -10.27
C ARG A 204 16.35 -20.54 -11.23
N GLU A 205 16.26 -21.03 -12.46
CA GLU A 205 15.40 -20.47 -13.49
C GLU A 205 13.93 -20.71 -13.14
N VAL A 206 13.12 -19.67 -13.29
CA VAL A 206 11.68 -19.73 -13.09
C VAL A 206 11.03 -20.41 -14.29
N THR A 207 10.48 -21.61 -14.07
CA THR A 207 9.95 -22.47 -15.14
C THR A 207 8.43 -22.43 -15.29
N SER A 208 7.72 -21.91 -14.29
CA SER A 208 6.24 -21.80 -14.28
C SER A 208 5.76 -20.77 -13.26
N GLU A 209 4.47 -20.47 -13.26
CA GLU A 209 3.85 -19.63 -12.23
C GLU A 209 3.89 -20.26 -10.83
N THR A 210 4.08 -21.57 -10.72
CA THR A 210 4.19 -22.30 -9.45
C THR A 210 5.63 -22.67 -9.09
N ASP A 211 6.63 -22.02 -9.70
CA ASP A 211 8.03 -22.32 -9.43
C ASP A 211 8.42 -21.99 -7.97
N PRO A 212 9.02 -22.93 -7.22
CA PRO A 212 9.36 -22.72 -5.81
C PRO A 212 10.30 -21.54 -5.54
N ASP A 213 11.11 -21.13 -6.52
CA ASP A 213 11.98 -19.97 -6.37
C ASP A 213 11.19 -18.64 -6.24
N LEU A 214 9.92 -18.62 -6.63
CA LEU A 214 9.00 -17.48 -6.44
C LEU A 214 8.35 -17.45 -5.06
N ASP A 215 8.31 -18.56 -4.31
CA ASP A 215 7.45 -18.71 -3.14
C ASP A 215 7.75 -17.69 -2.04
N ALA A 216 9.03 -17.42 -1.79
CA ALA A 216 9.46 -16.45 -0.80
C ALA A 216 9.01 -15.01 -1.13
N ILE A 217 9.14 -14.60 -2.40
CA ILE A 217 8.69 -13.29 -2.87
C ILE A 217 7.17 -13.20 -2.79
N LYS A 218 6.47 -14.22 -3.28
CA LYS A 218 5.01 -14.23 -3.27
C LYS A 218 4.44 -14.28 -1.86
N ALA A 219 5.09 -14.97 -0.92
CA ALA A 219 4.68 -15.00 0.49
C ALA A 219 4.79 -13.61 1.13
N ALA A 220 5.88 -12.87 0.89
CA ALA A 220 6.01 -11.49 1.35
C ALA A 220 4.88 -10.61 0.77
N LEU A 221 4.62 -10.72 -0.53
CA LEU A 221 3.53 -9.99 -1.18
C LEU A 221 2.16 -10.37 -0.62
N ARG A 222 1.86 -11.67 -0.41
CA ARG A 222 0.59 -12.13 0.22
C ARG A 222 0.42 -11.61 1.65
N ASN A 223 1.52 -11.47 2.38
CA ASN A 223 1.53 -10.86 3.71
C ASN A 223 1.33 -9.34 3.67
N GLY A 224 1.13 -8.76 2.48
CA GLY A 224 0.88 -7.35 2.27
C GLY A 224 2.16 -6.50 2.26
N ASP A 225 3.35 -7.08 2.13
CA ASP A 225 4.61 -6.33 2.01
C ASP A 225 4.84 -5.84 0.56
N VAL A 226 5.78 -4.93 0.35
CA VAL A 226 6.30 -4.56 -0.99
C VAL A 226 7.81 -4.69 -1.02
N LEU A 227 8.38 -4.92 -2.21
CA LEU A 227 9.81 -5.27 -2.35
C LEU A 227 10.51 -4.30 -3.29
N SER A 228 11.70 -3.83 -2.94
CA SER A 228 12.56 -3.07 -3.86
C SER A 228 13.45 -4.01 -4.66
N TYR A 229 13.75 -3.68 -5.91
CA TYR A 229 14.69 -4.44 -6.74
C TYR A 229 15.39 -3.54 -7.77
N ALA A 230 16.52 -4.01 -8.28
CA ALA A 230 17.27 -3.33 -9.34
C ALA A 230 16.90 -3.91 -10.72
N GLY A 231 16.64 -3.03 -11.70
CA GLY A 231 16.20 -3.41 -13.05
C GLY A 231 16.95 -2.63 -14.16
N PRO A 232 17.25 -3.26 -15.30
CA PRO A 232 17.85 -2.59 -16.46
C PRO A 232 16.74 -2.02 -17.36
N ILE A 233 16.02 -1.00 -16.88
CA ILE A 233 14.78 -0.53 -17.51
C ILE A 233 14.95 -0.08 -18.97
N GLY A 234 16.14 0.42 -19.33
CA GLY A 234 16.47 0.82 -20.70
C GLY A 234 16.61 -0.34 -21.68
N ASP A 235 16.85 -1.56 -21.18
CA ASP A 235 17.04 -2.76 -22.01
C ASP A 235 15.78 -3.64 -22.05
N HIS A 236 14.72 -3.28 -21.33
CA HIS A 236 13.44 -3.99 -21.32
C HIS A 236 12.82 -4.05 -22.72
N GLN A 237 12.47 -5.26 -23.14
CA GLN A 237 11.67 -5.53 -24.33
C GLN A 237 10.23 -5.78 -23.92
N TRP A 238 9.31 -5.21 -24.67
CA TRP A 238 7.91 -5.10 -24.28
C TRP A 238 6.98 -5.81 -25.26
N ASP A 239 5.92 -6.39 -24.72
CA ASP A 239 4.76 -6.89 -25.46
C ASP A 239 3.49 -6.50 -24.69
N THR A 240 2.37 -7.13 -25.02
CA THR A 240 1.05 -6.93 -24.45
C THR A 240 0.53 -8.23 -23.86
N ILE A 241 -0.11 -8.12 -22.70
CA ILE A 241 -0.83 -9.24 -22.09
C ILE A 241 -1.90 -9.75 -23.05
N LYS A 242 -1.93 -11.07 -23.28
CA LYS A 242 -2.84 -11.72 -24.21
C LYS A 242 -4.08 -12.24 -23.48
N ALA A 243 -5.19 -12.34 -24.21
CA ALA A 243 -6.40 -12.98 -23.70
C ALA A 243 -6.20 -14.50 -23.62
N ALA A 244 -6.50 -15.08 -22.46
CA ALA A 244 -6.53 -16.53 -22.23
C ALA A 244 -7.48 -16.85 -21.07
N PRO A 245 -7.93 -18.11 -20.93
CA PRO A 245 -8.77 -18.52 -19.80
C PRO A 245 -8.16 -18.14 -18.45
N GLY A 246 -8.89 -17.37 -17.64
CA GLY A 246 -8.46 -16.92 -16.31
C GLY A 246 -7.71 -15.59 -16.28
N VAL A 247 -7.32 -15.02 -17.43
CA VAL A 247 -6.80 -13.65 -17.52
C VAL A 247 -7.95 -12.66 -17.37
N ASP A 248 -7.82 -11.67 -16.49
CA ASP A 248 -8.80 -10.59 -16.38
C ASP A 248 -8.80 -9.71 -17.63
N ASP A 249 -9.98 -9.46 -18.21
CA ASP A 249 -10.14 -8.65 -19.44
C ASP A 249 -9.54 -7.24 -19.32
N GLU A 250 -9.51 -6.66 -18.11
CA GLU A 250 -8.93 -5.34 -17.86
C GLU A 250 -7.40 -5.30 -18.03
N LEU A 251 -6.74 -6.45 -17.83
CA LEU A 251 -5.30 -6.63 -17.99
C LEU A 251 -4.89 -6.85 -19.44
N VAL A 252 -5.79 -7.42 -20.26
CA VAL A 252 -5.52 -7.66 -21.68
C VAL A 252 -5.12 -6.35 -22.37
N GLY A 253 -4.05 -6.43 -23.16
CA GLY A 253 -3.47 -5.28 -23.85
C GLY A 253 -2.58 -4.38 -22.98
N GLN A 254 -2.47 -4.57 -21.66
CA GLN A 254 -1.48 -3.82 -20.87
C GLN A 254 -0.05 -4.22 -21.27
N GLY A 255 0.88 -3.27 -21.16
CA GLY A 255 2.29 -3.48 -21.46
C GLY A 255 2.96 -4.42 -20.44
N ILE A 256 3.70 -5.40 -20.94
CA ILE A 256 4.45 -6.37 -20.14
C ILE A 256 5.87 -6.52 -20.66
N VAL A 257 6.84 -6.54 -19.76
CA VAL A 257 8.24 -6.85 -20.07
C VAL A 257 8.38 -8.37 -20.17
N THR A 258 8.82 -8.84 -21.34
CA THR A 258 9.01 -10.27 -21.61
C THR A 258 10.47 -10.70 -21.51
N LYS A 259 11.41 -9.76 -21.57
CA LYS A 259 12.86 -9.98 -21.44
C LYS A 259 13.62 -8.66 -21.38
N SER A 260 14.91 -8.73 -21.08
CA SER A 260 15.87 -7.64 -21.31
C SER A 260 16.96 -8.09 -22.28
N VAL A 261 17.34 -7.22 -23.22
CA VAL A 261 18.37 -7.50 -24.23
C VAL A 261 19.29 -6.29 -24.35
N GLY A 262 20.60 -6.53 -24.31
CA GLY A 262 21.60 -5.46 -24.44
C GLY A 262 22.63 -5.50 -23.32
N SER A 263 22.94 -4.34 -22.74
CA SER A 263 23.95 -4.21 -21.67
C SER A 263 23.55 -4.94 -20.39
N CYS A 264 22.24 -5.03 -20.15
CA CYS A 264 21.58 -5.53 -18.95
C CYS A 264 22.17 -4.96 -17.66
N ILE A 265 22.64 -3.70 -17.70
CA ILE A 265 23.19 -3.01 -16.54
C ILE A 265 22.02 -2.56 -15.65
N PHE A 266 22.01 -3.04 -14.41
CA PHE A 266 21.03 -2.66 -13.39
C PHE A 266 21.25 -1.20 -12.93
N ASN A 267 20.71 -0.26 -13.69
CA ASN A 267 20.90 1.19 -13.50
C ASN A 267 19.68 1.89 -12.87
N HIS A 268 18.60 1.16 -12.57
CA HIS A 268 17.36 1.72 -12.01
C HIS A 268 16.85 0.88 -10.84
N MET A 269 16.22 1.53 -9.87
CA MET A 269 15.62 0.87 -8.69
C MET A 269 14.10 1.05 -8.70
N LEU A 270 13.37 -0.04 -8.50
CA LEU A 270 11.92 -0.13 -8.70
C LEU A 270 11.28 -0.89 -7.55
N THR A 271 9.94 -0.92 -7.46
CA THR A 271 9.23 -1.58 -6.36
C THR A 271 8.22 -2.60 -6.90
N VAL A 272 8.34 -3.86 -6.48
CA VAL A 272 7.31 -4.90 -6.67
C VAL A 272 6.18 -4.65 -5.69
N VAL A 273 4.97 -4.49 -6.20
CA VAL A 273 3.76 -4.20 -5.42
C VAL A 273 2.73 -5.33 -5.49
N GLY A 274 3.01 -6.38 -6.24
CA GLY A 274 2.06 -7.48 -6.41
C GLY A 274 2.51 -8.48 -7.46
N TYR A 275 1.66 -9.46 -7.72
CA TYR A 275 1.86 -10.48 -8.74
C TYR A 275 0.50 -10.97 -9.28
N ASN A 276 0.49 -11.54 -10.48
CA ASN A 276 -0.68 -12.22 -11.03
C ASN A 276 -0.22 -13.46 -11.82
N ASP A 277 -0.61 -14.64 -11.38
CA ASP A 277 -0.26 -15.95 -11.96
C ASP A 277 -1.12 -16.32 -13.17
N ASN A 278 -2.23 -15.61 -13.36
CA ASN A 278 -3.11 -15.83 -14.49
C ASN A 278 -2.70 -15.07 -15.75
N ILE A 279 -1.87 -14.01 -15.63
CA ILE A 279 -1.36 -13.27 -16.79
C ILE A 279 -0.67 -14.23 -17.76
N TRP A 280 -0.97 -14.10 -19.06
CA TRP A 280 -0.36 -14.91 -20.10
C TRP A 280 0.20 -14.04 -21.23
N MET A 281 1.31 -14.49 -21.80
CA MET A 281 1.90 -13.95 -23.03
C MET A 281 2.46 -15.08 -23.90
N ASP A 282 2.23 -15.01 -25.21
CA ASP A 282 2.67 -16.01 -26.18
C ASP A 282 4.12 -15.73 -26.62
N LEU A 283 5.10 -16.23 -25.87
CA LEU A 283 6.52 -15.97 -26.07
C LEU A 283 7.07 -16.72 -27.28
N ASN A 284 6.64 -17.98 -27.48
CA ASN A 284 7.09 -18.81 -28.61
C ASN A 284 6.22 -18.67 -29.86
N LYS A 285 5.11 -17.90 -29.79
CA LYS A 285 4.19 -17.59 -30.90
C LYS A 285 3.44 -18.82 -31.42
N ASN A 286 3.19 -19.80 -30.55
CA ASN A 286 2.49 -21.03 -30.92
C ASN A 286 0.96 -20.92 -30.72
N GLY A 287 0.46 -19.83 -30.14
CA GLY A 287 -0.96 -19.58 -29.87
C GLY A 287 -1.57 -20.45 -28.78
N LYS A 288 -0.76 -21.11 -27.94
CA LYS A 288 -1.18 -22.01 -26.86
C LYS A 288 -0.60 -21.51 -25.53
N VAL A 289 -1.32 -21.78 -24.45
CA VAL A 289 -0.88 -21.41 -23.11
C VAL A 289 0.14 -22.43 -22.60
N ASP A 290 1.41 -22.06 -22.57
CA ASP A 290 2.49 -22.85 -21.98
C ASP A 290 2.75 -22.47 -20.50
N LYS A 291 3.21 -23.40 -19.67
CA LYS A 291 3.41 -23.15 -18.22
C LYS A 291 4.44 -22.04 -17.95
N GLY A 292 5.56 -22.04 -18.67
CA GLY A 292 6.59 -21.00 -18.54
C GLY A 292 6.17 -19.63 -19.09
N GLU A 293 5.01 -19.58 -19.75
CA GLU A 293 4.38 -18.36 -20.25
C GLU A 293 3.29 -17.84 -19.33
N LYS A 294 3.24 -18.28 -18.07
CA LYS A 294 2.26 -17.76 -17.13
C LYS A 294 2.91 -16.97 -16.01
N GLY A 295 2.23 -15.88 -15.69
CA GLY A 295 2.45 -15.07 -14.51
C GLY A 295 3.43 -13.91 -14.68
N ALA A 296 3.20 -12.88 -13.87
CA ALA A 296 4.00 -11.67 -13.86
C ALA A 296 4.00 -10.96 -12.50
N LEU A 297 5.09 -10.23 -12.23
CA LEU A 297 5.18 -9.28 -11.12
C LEU A 297 4.65 -7.90 -11.53
N LYS A 298 3.89 -7.25 -10.65
CA LYS A 298 3.43 -5.87 -10.81
C LYS A 298 4.44 -4.90 -10.20
N ILE A 299 4.88 -3.92 -10.99
CA ILE A 299 5.95 -3.01 -10.63
C ILE A 299 5.42 -1.57 -10.56
N ALA A 300 5.76 -0.85 -9.49
CA ALA A 300 5.62 0.59 -9.37
C ALA A 300 6.94 1.28 -9.76
N ASN A 301 6.84 2.32 -10.60
CA ASN A 301 7.98 3.16 -10.97
C ASN A 301 7.87 4.56 -10.34
N SER A 302 8.98 5.28 -10.28
CA SER A 302 9.10 6.63 -9.73
C SER A 302 9.16 7.71 -10.82
N TRP A 303 8.45 7.53 -11.93
CA TRP A 303 8.40 8.50 -13.04
C TRP A 303 7.03 9.17 -13.20
N GLY A 304 6.16 9.03 -12.19
CA GLY A 304 4.84 9.65 -12.15
C GLY A 304 3.73 8.83 -12.82
N ASP A 305 2.49 9.20 -12.53
CA ASP A 305 1.25 8.53 -12.95
C ASP A 305 0.96 8.65 -14.46
N LYS A 306 1.70 9.50 -15.17
CA LYS A 306 1.64 9.65 -16.64
C LYS A 306 2.66 8.78 -17.37
N TRP A 307 3.42 7.98 -16.64
CA TRP A 307 4.29 6.95 -17.18
C TRP A 307 3.68 5.57 -16.90
N GLY A 308 4.23 4.49 -17.44
CA GLY A 308 3.75 3.11 -17.20
C GLY A 308 2.89 2.58 -18.35
N ASN A 309 2.50 1.30 -18.27
CA ASN A 309 1.79 0.52 -19.30
C ASN A 309 2.17 1.02 -20.71
N ASN A 310 3.45 0.79 -21.01
CA ASN A 310 4.25 1.57 -21.94
C ASN A 310 3.80 1.51 -23.42
N ALA A 311 4.61 2.02 -24.36
CA ALA A 311 4.32 2.41 -25.74
C ALA A 311 3.32 1.58 -26.60
N VAL A 312 3.06 0.32 -26.27
CA VAL A 312 2.04 -0.53 -26.90
C VAL A 312 0.62 -0.37 -26.32
N ALA A 313 0.45 0.28 -25.17
CA ALA A 313 -0.82 0.58 -24.50
C ALA A 313 -0.89 2.03 -23.93
N PRO A 314 -0.58 3.07 -24.75
CA PRO A 314 -0.36 4.44 -24.29
C PRO A 314 -1.56 5.09 -23.57
N GLU A 315 -2.76 4.53 -23.71
CA GLU A 315 -4.00 4.92 -23.04
C GLU A 315 -4.11 4.43 -21.59
N LYS A 316 -3.26 3.49 -21.14
CA LYS A 316 -3.34 2.85 -19.81
C LYS A 316 -2.28 3.34 -18.80
N LYS A 317 -1.73 4.54 -18.97
CA LYS A 317 -0.68 5.11 -18.09
C LYS A 317 -1.19 5.35 -16.66
N ASP A 318 -0.53 4.73 -15.69
CA ASP A 318 -0.89 4.79 -14.27
C ASP A 318 0.30 4.71 -13.30
N GLY A 319 1.54 4.72 -13.82
CA GLY A 319 2.79 4.58 -13.06
C GLY A 319 3.27 3.14 -12.87
N PHE A 320 2.51 2.14 -13.32
CA PHE A 320 2.81 0.73 -13.13
C PHE A 320 3.15 0.04 -14.45
N TYR A 321 3.76 -1.14 -14.33
CA TYR A 321 3.93 -2.08 -15.44
C TYR A 321 4.13 -3.51 -14.94
N TRP A 322 4.13 -4.46 -15.86
CA TRP A 322 4.30 -5.88 -15.56
C TRP A 322 5.65 -6.42 -16.04
N ILE A 323 6.24 -7.36 -15.28
CA ILE A 323 7.40 -8.15 -15.69
C ILE A 323 7.01 -9.63 -15.66
N ALA A 324 7.06 -10.30 -16.81
CA ALA A 324 6.80 -11.73 -16.91
C ALA A 324 7.78 -12.53 -16.03
N TYR A 325 7.34 -13.65 -15.48
CA TYR A 325 8.23 -14.53 -14.69
C TYR A 325 9.42 -15.05 -15.51
N ASP A 326 9.22 -15.40 -16.79
CA ASP A 326 10.31 -15.81 -17.69
C ASP A 326 11.38 -14.71 -17.87
N ALA A 327 10.98 -13.43 -17.78
CA ALA A 327 11.90 -12.28 -17.92
C ALA A 327 12.86 -12.15 -16.72
N LEU A 328 12.58 -12.85 -15.60
CA LEU A 328 13.47 -12.92 -14.45
C LEU A 328 14.70 -13.79 -14.74
N ASN A 329 14.60 -14.69 -15.71
CA ASN A 329 15.68 -15.60 -16.08
C ASN A 329 16.67 -14.95 -17.04
N ALA A 330 17.94 -15.33 -16.99
CA ALA A 330 18.91 -14.94 -18.02
C ALA A 330 18.64 -15.65 -19.36
N ARG A 331 18.02 -16.85 -19.33
CA ARG A 331 17.58 -17.62 -20.50
C ARG A 331 16.11 -18.02 -20.37
N SER A 332 15.37 -18.04 -21.48
CA SER A 332 13.97 -18.46 -21.41
C SER A 332 13.89 -19.96 -21.18
N CYS A 333 12.93 -20.38 -20.35
CA CYS A 333 12.65 -21.79 -20.09
C CYS A 333 11.48 -22.32 -20.95
N VAL A 334 10.90 -21.47 -21.80
CA VAL A 334 9.79 -21.84 -22.70
C VAL A 334 10.33 -22.49 -23.96
N GLU A 335 9.84 -23.70 -24.26
CA GLU A 335 10.22 -24.44 -25.46
C GLU A 335 9.81 -23.66 -26.73
N GLY A 336 10.68 -23.67 -27.74
CA GLY A 336 10.42 -22.98 -29.01
C GLY A 336 10.71 -21.47 -29.00
N VAL A 337 11.02 -20.87 -27.84
CA VAL A 337 11.53 -19.49 -27.80
C VAL A 337 12.94 -19.44 -28.39
N VAL A 338 13.14 -18.56 -29.37
CA VAL A 338 14.44 -18.37 -29.99
C VAL A 338 15.43 -17.79 -28.97
N SER A 339 16.57 -18.46 -28.82
CA SER A 339 17.66 -17.96 -27.98
C SER A 339 18.19 -16.64 -28.52
N GLU A 340 18.22 -15.62 -27.68
CA GLU A 340 18.73 -14.30 -28.06
C GLU A 340 20.11 -14.04 -27.46
N PRO A 341 21.10 -13.65 -28.30
CA PRO A 341 22.40 -13.24 -27.79
C PRO A 341 22.23 -11.97 -26.96
N ASN A 342 22.88 -11.92 -25.79
CA ASN A 342 22.79 -10.81 -24.83
C ASN A 342 21.42 -10.63 -24.14
N ARG A 343 20.58 -11.68 -24.11
CA ARG A 343 19.46 -11.74 -23.15
C ARG A 343 20.02 -11.78 -21.74
N GLY A 344 19.47 -10.94 -20.86
CA GLY A 344 19.81 -10.90 -19.45
C GLY A 344 18.55 -10.77 -18.58
N LYS A 345 18.75 -10.83 -17.26
CA LYS A 345 17.66 -10.76 -16.29
C LYS A 345 17.04 -9.36 -16.28
N SER A 346 15.71 -9.28 -16.26
CA SER A 346 14.98 -8.00 -16.15
C SER A 346 14.88 -7.50 -14.71
N ALA A 347 15.29 -8.29 -13.72
CA ALA A 347 15.28 -7.90 -12.31
C ALA A 347 16.36 -8.65 -11.52
N SER A 348 16.92 -8.00 -10.50
CA SER A 348 17.85 -8.62 -9.55
C SER A 348 17.84 -7.87 -8.22
N GLY A 349 18.32 -8.53 -7.16
CA GLY A 349 18.50 -7.92 -5.84
C GLY A 349 17.18 -7.49 -5.19
N PHE A 350 16.19 -8.39 -5.17
CA PHE A 350 14.95 -8.15 -4.47
C PHE A 350 15.21 -8.04 -2.97
N GLY A 351 14.61 -7.03 -2.33
CA GLY A 351 14.83 -6.70 -0.94
C GLY A 351 13.56 -6.34 -0.20
N ARG A 352 13.43 -6.81 1.04
CA ARG A 352 12.32 -6.52 1.96
C ARG A 352 12.84 -5.77 3.18
N MET A 353 12.25 -4.61 3.46
CA MET A 353 12.43 -3.91 4.73
C MET A 353 11.54 -4.50 5.82
N LEU A 354 12.10 -4.67 7.01
CA LEU A 354 11.35 -5.06 8.19
C LEU A 354 11.23 -3.89 9.17
N VAL A 355 9.98 -3.55 9.46
CA VAL A 355 9.59 -2.48 10.39
C VAL A 355 8.69 -3.07 11.47
N SER A 356 8.85 -2.58 12.69
CA SER A 356 7.98 -2.96 13.82
C SER A 356 7.48 -1.70 14.51
N LYS A 357 6.21 -1.72 14.93
CA LYS A 357 5.63 -0.68 15.79
C LYS A 357 6.36 -0.56 17.14
N ASP A 358 7.00 -1.65 17.58
CA ASP A 358 7.68 -1.75 18.87
C ASP A 358 9.16 -1.33 18.76
N TYR A 359 9.68 -1.16 17.53
CA TYR A 359 11.03 -0.68 17.29
C TYR A 359 11.06 0.86 17.33
N GLY A 360 10.85 1.38 18.54
CA GLY A 360 10.79 2.82 18.83
C GLY A 360 12.12 3.43 19.26
N THR A 361 12.05 4.67 19.74
CA THR A 361 13.21 5.37 20.31
C THR A 361 13.42 5.02 21.77
N SER A 362 14.65 5.17 22.29
CA SER A 362 14.87 5.12 23.75
C SER A 362 14.23 6.30 24.49
N GLY A 363 13.86 7.37 23.77
CA GLY A 363 13.57 8.67 24.37
C GLY A 363 14.81 9.40 24.86
N ILE A 364 16.02 8.83 24.67
CA ILE A 364 17.29 9.40 25.13
C ILE A 364 18.17 9.75 23.94
N PHE A 365 18.46 11.04 23.80
CA PHE A 365 19.03 11.59 22.58
C PHE A 365 20.24 12.49 22.84
N LEU A 366 21.28 12.34 22.03
CA LEU A 366 22.32 13.36 21.89
C LEU A 366 21.82 14.44 20.92
N LYS A 367 21.76 15.69 21.39
CA LYS A 367 21.53 16.88 20.56
C LYS A 367 22.84 17.63 20.37
N TYR A 368 23.11 18.08 19.15
CA TYR A 368 24.29 18.87 18.83
C TYR A 368 24.09 19.72 17.57
N THR A 369 24.86 20.81 17.49
CA THR A 369 24.87 21.73 16.34
C THR A 369 26.29 21.89 15.81
N LEU A 370 26.48 21.53 14.54
CA LEU A 370 27.72 21.74 13.81
C LEU A 370 27.55 22.90 12.84
N ASN A 371 28.53 23.80 12.80
CA ASN A 371 28.62 24.88 11.83
C ASN A 371 29.82 24.65 10.93
N ASN A 372 29.55 24.44 9.65
CA ASN A 372 30.54 24.06 8.64
C ASN A 372 30.15 24.72 7.31
N ASP A 373 31.11 25.04 6.46
CA ASP A 373 30.87 25.41 5.07
C ASP A 373 30.78 24.20 4.13
N ASN A 374 31.22 23.05 4.62
CA ASN A 374 31.06 21.76 4.01
C ASN A 374 30.67 20.71 5.06
N ARG A 375 29.47 20.15 4.93
CA ARG A 375 28.94 19.14 5.86
C ARG A 375 29.75 17.84 5.88
N ALA A 376 30.65 17.65 4.92
CA ALA A 376 31.52 16.49 4.80
C ALA A 376 32.73 16.52 5.74
N ASP A 377 33.13 17.70 6.18
CA ASP A 377 34.43 17.91 6.82
C ASP A 377 34.38 17.57 8.33
N SER A 378 33.30 16.96 8.83
CA SER A 378 33.19 16.60 10.25
C SER A 378 32.34 15.38 10.56
N TYR A 379 32.75 14.69 11.62
CA TYR A 379 31.98 13.62 12.25
C TYR A 379 31.95 13.74 13.78
N VAL A 380 31.02 13.02 14.39
CA VAL A 380 30.93 12.83 15.84
C VAL A 380 31.03 11.35 16.15
N GLU A 381 31.89 10.96 17.09
CA GLU A 381 31.97 9.61 17.61
C GLU A 381 31.37 9.56 19.01
N ILE A 382 30.37 8.70 19.19
CA ILE A 382 29.66 8.48 20.44
C ILE A 382 30.17 7.19 21.05
N THR A 383 30.65 7.27 22.28
CA THR A 383 31.16 6.13 23.04
C THR A 383 30.36 5.98 24.33
N ALA A 384 29.82 4.79 24.56
CA ALA A 384 29.28 4.36 25.84
C ALA A 384 30.19 3.28 26.42
N LYS A 385 30.75 3.52 27.60
CA LYS A 385 31.56 2.54 28.33
C LYS A 385 30.75 1.98 29.49
N ARG A 386 30.39 0.70 29.44
CA ARG A 386 29.63 0.06 30.53
C ARG A 386 30.47 0.00 31.80
N LYS A 387 29.92 0.49 32.92
CA LYS A 387 30.64 0.62 34.19
C LYS A 387 30.96 -0.72 34.85
N THR A 388 30.13 -1.74 34.65
CA THR A 388 30.26 -3.04 35.34
C THR A 388 31.48 -3.84 34.88
N ASP A 389 31.87 -3.74 33.61
CA ASP A 389 32.94 -4.55 33.01
C ASP A 389 33.88 -3.78 32.08
N GLY A 390 33.59 -2.51 31.81
CA GLY A 390 34.38 -1.64 30.94
C GLY A 390 34.12 -1.84 29.45
N MET A 391 33.11 -2.62 29.05
CA MET A 391 32.79 -2.86 27.64
C MET A 391 32.47 -1.55 26.91
N LEU A 392 33.13 -1.34 25.77
CA LEU A 392 32.93 -0.16 24.92
C LEU A 392 31.90 -0.43 23.82
N TYR A 393 30.99 0.52 23.63
CA TYR A 393 30.04 0.60 22.53
C TYR A 393 30.31 1.91 21.81
N ILE A 394 30.77 1.84 20.56
CA ILE A 394 31.20 3.01 19.80
C ILE A 394 30.34 3.14 18.54
N ARG A 395 29.95 4.37 18.18
CA ARG A 395 29.31 4.71 16.91
C ARG A 395 29.84 6.02 16.37
N LYS A 396 30.20 6.06 15.09
CA LYS A 396 30.41 7.34 14.39
C LYS A 396 29.11 7.76 13.72
N VAL A 397 28.78 9.03 13.87
CA VAL A 397 27.60 9.68 13.33
C VAL A 397 28.06 10.93 12.59
N ASN A 398 27.46 11.18 11.44
CA ASN A 398 27.98 12.09 10.43
C ASN A 398 29.40 11.77 9.95
N PRO A 399 29.76 12.25 8.77
CA PRO A 399 28.84 12.27 7.65
C PRO A 399 28.39 10.83 7.34
N TYR A 400 27.14 10.67 6.95
CA TYR A 400 26.51 9.35 6.96
C TYR A 400 26.91 8.40 5.81
N TYR A 401 27.68 8.83 4.81
CA TYR A 401 28.53 8.01 3.90
C TYR A 401 29.10 8.92 2.79
N PHE A 402 30.36 8.75 2.37
CA PHE A 402 30.95 9.38 1.17
C PHE A 402 31.48 8.37 0.16
N ALA A 403 30.88 8.33 -1.04
CA ALA A 403 31.50 7.67 -2.19
C ALA A 403 32.71 8.52 -2.65
N ASN A 404 33.91 7.95 -2.61
CA ASN A 404 35.19 8.46 -3.12
C ASN A 404 35.24 9.96 -3.44
N TYR A 405 35.85 10.75 -2.55
CA TYR A 405 36.17 12.18 -2.70
C TYR A 405 36.75 12.53 -4.08
N GLU A 406 37.41 11.59 -4.76
CA GLU A 406 38.14 11.82 -6.00
C GLU A 406 37.28 11.81 -7.28
N THR A 407 36.05 11.26 -7.25
CA THR A 407 35.29 11.01 -8.51
C THR A 407 33.95 11.70 -8.62
N VAL A 408 33.50 12.37 -7.55
CA VAL A 408 32.19 13.02 -7.55
C VAL A 408 32.37 14.51 -7.27
N ASN A 409 32.23 15.28 -8.34
CA ASN A 409 32.25 16.75 -8.41
C ASN A 409 31.05 17.40 -7.67
N CYS A 410 30.58 16.77 -6.59
CA CYS A 410 29.53 17.26 -5.74
C CYS A 410 30.15 18.29 -4.82
N GLN A 411 30.12 19.51 -5.34
CA GLN A 411 30.34 20.81 -4.72
C GLN A 411 30.48 20.71 -3.19
N ARG A 412 31.54 21.30 -2.64
CA ARG A 412 31.70 21.53 -1.20
C ARG A 412 30.51 22.36 -0.73
N LEU A 413 29.52 21.71 -0.13
CA LEU A 413 28.23 22.30 0.20
C LEU A 413 27.94 22.09 1.68
N ASN A 414 27.45 23.16 2.30
CA ASN A 414 26.94 23.16 3.66
C ASN A 414 25.60 22.39 3.76
N TYR A 415 24.98 22.37 4.94
CA TYR A 415 23.70 21.70 5.16
C TYR A 415 22.55 22.32 4.35
N GLU A 416 22.62 23.59 3.96
CA GLU A 416 21.62 24.23 3.09
C GLU A 416 21.80 23.90 1.60
N GLY A 417 22.82 23.12 1.22
CA GLY A 417 23.13 22.86 -0.19
C GLY A 417 23.78 24.04 -0.92
N LYS A 418 24.45 24.95 -0.19
CA LYS A 418 25.15 26.15 -0.71
C LYS A 418 26.60 26.20 -0.22
N THR A 419 27.39 27.14 -0.74
CA THR A 419 28.70 27.47 -0.17
C THR A 419 28.57 28.38 1.06
N GLY A 420 29.60 28.40 1.91
CA GLY A 420 29.66 29.22 3.13
C GLY A 420 29.08 28.52 4.36
N PHE A 421 29.37 29.04 5.55
CA PHE A 421 29.00 28.39 6.81
C PHE A 421 27.51 28.42 7.09
N CYS A 422 26.94 27.28 7.49
CA CYS A 422 25.59 27.22 8.05
C CYS A 422 25.50 26.23 9.21
N ASP A 423 24.42 26.35 9.99
CA ASP A 423 24.16 25.47 11.13
C ASP A 423 23.44 24.20 10.69
N GLY A 424 23.93 23.06 11.14
CA GLY A 424 23.26 21.77 11.11
C GLY A 424 22.89 21.32 12.51
N GLU A 425 21.62 21.52 12.88
CA GLU A 425 21.05 20.98 14.13
C GLU A 425 20.63 19.53 13.94
N MET A 426 21.13 18.64 14.81
CA MET A 426 21.03 17.19 14.63
C MET A 426 20.75 16.50 15.95
N LEU A 427 20.04 15.37 15.86
CA LEU A 427 19.67 14.56 17.00
C LEU A 427 19.95 13.10 16.70
N TYR A 428 20.61 12.41 17.64
CA TYR A 428 20.92 10.99 17.54
C TYR A 428 20.36 10.22 18.74
N ASP A 429 19.64 9.14 18.46
CA ASP A 429 19.09 8.27 19.49
C ASP A 429 20.17 7.34 20.03
N LEU A 430 20.41 7.43 21.34
CA LEU A 430 21.47 6.67 21.99
C LEU A 430 21.15 5.17 22.09
N ASN A 431 19.91 4.76 21.82
CA ASN A 431 19.54 3.36 21.61
C ASN A 431 20.35 2.69 20.49
N ASN A 432 20.80 3.47 19.49
CA ASN A 432 21.61 2.95 18.38
C ASN A 432 23.08 2.72 18.75
N VAL A 433 23.50 3.17 19.94
CA VAL A 433 24.82 2.85 20.52
C VAL A 433 24.69 1.66 21.46
N VAL A 434 23.67 1.68 22.31
CA VAL A 434 23.35 0.62 23.28
C VAL A 434 21.89 0.21 23.08
N LEU A 435 21.64 -0.98 22.53
CA LEU A 435 20.27 -1.46 22.31
C LEU A 435 19.52 -1.66 23.63
N GLY A 436 18.25 -1.28 23.63
CA GLY A 436 17.36 -1.42 24.79
C GLY A 436 17.63 -0.38 25.88
N LEU A 437 18.29 0.73 25.52
CA LEU A 437 18.58 1.81 26.44
C LEU A 437 17.29 2.43 26.97
N ASP A 438 17.22 2.64 28.28
CA ASP A 438 16.15 3.36 28.96
C ASP A 438 16.72 4.26 30.06
N SER A 439 15.85 5.01 30.74
CA SER A 439 16.27 5.94 31.79
C SER A 439 16.91 5.27 33.01
N ASN A 440 16.65 3.98 33.24
CA ASN A 440 17.21 3.23 34.36
C ASN A 440 18.63 2.75 34.04
N THR A 441 18.84 2.29 32.81
CA THR A 441 20.10 1.71 32.31
C THR A 441 21.06 2.78 31.78
N PHE A 442 20.59 3.98 31.44
CA PHE A 442 21.43 5.07 30.92
C PHE A 442 22.65 5.39 31.79
N ASN A 443 22.48 5.37 33.12
CA ASN A 443 23.54 5.68 34.07
C ASN A 443 24.52 4.51 34.31
N ASP A 444 24.28 3.34 33.72
CA ASP A 444 25.21 2.20 33.78
C ASP A 444 26.42 2.38 32.86
N TYR A 445 26.45 3.48 32.11
CA TYR A 445 27.48 3.79 31.11
C TYR A 445 28.13 5.15 31.38
N ASP A 446 29.44 5.23 31.15
CA ASP A 446 30.16 6.49 30.99
C ASP A 446 30.09 6.91 29.52
N TRP A 447 29.52 8.09 29.25
CA TRP A 447 29.30 8.59 27.90
C TRP A 447 30.31 9.65 27.50
N SER A 448 30.84 9.54 26.28
CA SER A 448 31.67 10.58 25.67
C SER A 448 31.36 10.78 24.19
N PHE A 449 31.52 12.01 23.73
CA PHE A 449 31.21 12.47 22.38
C PHE A 449 32.44 13.17 21.80
N ARG A 450 33.11 12.54 20.85
CA ARG A 450 34.32 13.06 20.19
C ARG A 450 33.94 13.73 18.88
N PHE A 451 34.11 15.04 18.83
CA PHE A 451 33.89 15.85 17.63
C PHE A 451 35.20 15.94 16.86
N VAL A 452 35.16 15.68 15.56
CA VAL A 452 36.36 15.61 14.71
C VAL A 452 36.13 16.41 13.44
N ASP A 453 37.10 17.27 13.12
CA ASP A 453 37.23 17.92 11.82
C ASP A 453 38.28 17.17 10.97
N ILE A 454 37.83 16.67 9.81
CA ILE A 454 38.64 15.93 8.84
C ILE A 454 38.86 16.69 7.53
N GLY A 455 38.42 17.95 7.46
CA GLY A 455 38.55 18.78 6.27
C GLY A 455 40.00 18.86 5.81
N THR A 456 40.24 18.72 4.50
CA THR A 456 41.59 18.82 3.93
C THR A 456 42.03 20.27 3.70
N ASP A 457 41.12 21.23 3.83
CA ASP A 457 41.35 22.66 3.63
C ASP A 457 41.64 23.41 4.95
N THR A 458 41.45 24.73 4.96
CA THR A 458 41.70 25.60 6.11
C THR A 458 40.40 26.07 6.76
N THR A 459 39.25 25.49 6.43
CA THR A 459 37.96 25.92 7.00
C THR A 459 37.66 25.13 8.26
N ASP A 460 37.02 25.85 9.18
CA ASP A 460 36.96 25.51 10.58
C ASP A 460 35.58 24.96 10.93
N THR A 461 35.49 23.74 11.46
CA THR A 461 34.21 23.28 12.02
C THR A 461 33.98 23.85 13.41
N THR A 462 32.89 24.56 13.59
CA THR A 462 32.49 25.06 14.91
C THR A 462 31.38 24.21 15.51
N VAL A 463 31.65 23.61 16.67
CA VAL A 463 30.64 22.92 17.49
C VAL A 463 29.98 23.98 18.37
N LYS A 464 28.72 24.30 18.08
CA LYS A 464 27.98 25.37 18.77
C LYS A 464 27.33 24.93 20.08
N GLU A 465 26.93 23.67 20.17
CA GLU A 465 26.39 23.06 21.39
C GLU A 465 26.38 21.53 21.27
N ALA A 466 26.42 20.84 22.41
CA ALA A 466 26.03 19.44 22.53
C ALA A 466 25.56 19.09 23.95
N TYR A 467 24.53 18.27 24.07
CA TYR A 467 23.98 17.79 25.34
C TYR A 467 23.09 16.55 25.13
N VAL A 468 22.86 15.77 26.18
CA VAL A 468 21.93 14.63 26.13
C VAL A 468 20.59 15.01 26.76
N VAL A 469 19.49 14.60 26.15
CA VAL A 469 18.13 14.74 26.67
C VAL A 469 17.56 13.36 26.92
N ASP A 470 16.99 13.14 28.09
CA ASP A 470 16.11 12.01 28.39
C ASP A 470 14.66 12.54 28.45
N GLU A 471 13.90 12.31 27.37
CA GLU A 471 12.50 12.72 27.24
C GLU A 471 11.56 11.94 28.16
N ASN A 472 11.96 10.76 28.65
CA ASN A 472 11.13 9.95 29.54
C ASN A 472 11.12 10.52 30.95
N THR A 473 12.25 11.08 31.40
CA THR A 473 12.39 11.66 32.74
C THR A 473 12.45 13.19 32.75
N ASP A 474 12.34 13.82 31.58
CA ASP A 474 12.54 15.26 31.38
C ASP A 474 13.91 15.77 31.83
N LYS A 475 14.94 14.92 31.82
CA LYS A 475 16.29 15.27 32.23
C LYS A 475 17.13 15.77 31.05
N THR A 476 18.08 16.64 31.35
CA THR A 476 19.10 17.09 30.40
C THR A 476 20.45 17.01 31.08
N TYR A 477 21.41 16.43 30.38
CA TYR A 477 22.76 16.15 30.86
C TYR A 477 23.75 16.99 30.05
N ALA A 478 24.56 17.76 30.75
CA ALA A 478 25.61 18.57 30.14
C ALA A 478 26.87 17.73 29.87
N VAL A 479 27.81 18.32 29.13
CA VAL A 479 29.14 17.77 28.91
C VAL A 479 30.20 18.66 29.54
N ASN A 480 31.41 18.12 29.73
CA ASN A 480 32.52 18.79 30.41
C ASN A 480 33.26 19.86 29.59
N VAL A 481 32.73 20.27 28.45
CA VAL A 481 33.32 21.27 27.56
C VAL A 481 32.43 22.51 27.47
N ALA A 482 33.06 23.68 27.35
CA ALA A 482 32.35 24.92 27.04
C ALA A 482 32.16 25.05 25.52
N PHE A 483 31.01 25.59 25.12
CA PHE A 483 30.65 25.89 23.74
C PHE A 483 30.48 27.41 23.53
N PRO A 484 30.69 27.93 22.30
CA PRO A 484 31.17 27.20 21.13
C PRO A 484 32.67 26.87 21.22
N PHE A 485 33.13 25.87 20.48
CA PHE A 485 34.55 25.68 20.18
C PHE A 485 34.74 25.32 18.71
N THR A 486 35.92 25.64 18.19
CA THR A 486 36.27 25.45 16.79
C THR A 486 37.34 24.39 16.65
N LEU A 487 37.24 23.59 15.60
CA LEU A 487 38.16 22.53 15.22
C LEU A 487 38.73 22.86 13.85
N ASN A 488 40.03 22.67 13.69
CA ASN A 488 40.70 22.75 12.39
C ASN A 488 41.67 21.56 12.31
N LYS A 489 41.32 20.54 11.51
CA LYS A 489 42.09 19.28 11.42
C LYS A 489 42.42 18.71 12.79
N SER A 490 41.44 18.79 13.69
CA SER A 490 41.61 18.51 15.11
C SER A 490 40.36 17.85 15.67
N GLU A 491 40.49 17.28 16.84
CA GLU A 491 39.40 16.64 17.54
C GLU A 491 39.27 17.15 18.97
N LYS A 492 38.06 17.05 19.52
CA LYS A 492 37.79 17.35 20.92
C LYS A 492 36.72 16.44 21.48
N THR A 493 37.02 15.84 22.64
CA THR A 493 36.11 14.93 23.33
C THR A 493 35.37 15.64 24.45
N ALA A 494 34.04 15.57 24.38
CA ALA A 494 33.09 16.04 25.39
C ALA A 494 32.60 14.84 26.21
N VAL A 495 32.90 14.79 27.50
CA VAL A 495 32.46 13.72 28.41
C VAL A 495 31.21 14.18 29.15
N LEU A 496 30.21 13.31 29.24
CA LEU A 496 28.98 13.58 29.98
C LEU A 496 29.32 13.89 31.45
N LYS A 497 28.71 14.95 31.99
CA LYS A 497 28.78 15.27 33.42
C LYS A 497 27.40 15.16 34.02
N ASP A 498 27.33 14.66 35.25
CA ASP A 498 26.16 14.76 36.12
C ASP A 498 25.92 16.23 36.49
N PHE A 499 25.33 16.95 35.57
CA PHE A 499 24.89 18.32 35.75
C PHE A 499 23.43 18.40 35.35
N TYR A 500 22.56 18.46 36.36
CA TYR A 500 21.15 18.80 36.18
C TYR A 500 21.02 20.28 35.86
N HIS A 501 21.30 20.68 34.61
CA HIS A 501 20.88 22.01 34.18
C HIS A 501 19.42 21.97 33.73
N PHE A 502 18.55 22.41 34.64
CA PHE A 502 17.28 23.11 34.45
C PHE A 502 16.47 22.81 33.19
N ALA A 503 15.26 22.32 33.47
CA ALA A 503 13.98 22.81 32.98
C ALA A 503 13.59 22.58 31.52
N LYS A 504 12.75 21.56 31.35
CA LYS A 504 11.88 21.41 30.18
C LYS A 504 11.03 22.66 30.02
N LEU A 505 11.35 23.44 28.99
CA LEU A 505 10.44 24.43 28.42
C LEU A 505 9.44 23.64 27.56
N TYR A 506 8.31 23.30 28.16
CA TYR A 506 7.21 22.69 27.43
C TYR A 506 6.63 23.73 26.48
N VAL A 507 6.97 23.61 25.20
CA VAL A 507 6.26 24.23 24.08
C VAL A 507 5.40 23.10 23.49
N PRO A 508 4.06 23.22 23.38
CA PRO A 508 3.21 22.19 22.80
C PRO A 508 3.79 21.70 21.46
N ALA A 509 3.72 20.38 21.26
CA ALA A 509 4.44 19.55 20.28
C ALA A 509 4.15 19.84 18.78
N ALA A 510 4.12 21.11 18.39
CA ALA A 510 4.15 21.53 17.02
C ALA A 510 5.18 22.65 16.91
N ASN A 511 6.36 22.32 16.39
CA ASN A 511 7.42 23.29 16.07
C ASN A 511 7.05 24.21 14.89
N THR A 512 5.76 24.20 14.56
CA THR A 512 5.08 25.12 13.65
C THR A 512 3.82 25.66 14.35
N LEU A 513 3.79 26.95 14.63
CA LEU A 513 2.58 27.66 15.06
C LEU A 513 1.98 28.37 13.86
N THR A 514 0.67 28.59 13.89
CA THR A 514 0.03 29.47 12.91
C THR A 514 -0.11 30.86 13.49
N VAL A 515 -0.06 31.90 12.66
CA VAL A 515 -0.29 33.28 13.12
C VAL A 515 -1.56 33.35 13.98
N ASN A 516 -1.48 34.03 15.12
CA ASN A 516 -2.51 34.15 16.16
C ASN A 516 -2.82 32.88 16.97
N SER A 517 -2.06 31.80 16.83
CA SER A 517 -2.15 30.66 17.76
C SER A 517 -1.60 31.05 19.13
N GLU A 518 -2.26 30.67 20.21
CA GLU A 518 -1.71 30.91 21.56
C GLU A 518 -0.65 29.85 21.88
N LEU A 519 0.59 30.30 22.07
CA LEU A 519 1.65 29.50 22.64
C LEU A 519 1.50 29.49 24.15
N LYS A 520 1.30 28.31 24.74
CA LYS A 520 1.36 28.12 26.19
C LYS A 520 2.70 27.48 26.51
N PHE A 521 3.41 27.98 27.51
CA PHE A 521 4.62 27.32 27.97
C PHE A 521 4.60 27.04 29.46
N THR A 522 5.26 25.95 29.83
CA THR A 522 5.58 25.62 31.22
C THR A 522 7.08 25.40 31.32
N PHE A 523 7.70 26.01 32.32
CA PHE A 523 9.11 25.86 32.64
C PHE A 523 9.20 25.34 34.07
N LYS A 524 9.74 24.13 34.26
CA LYS A 524 9.87 23.48 35.57
C LYS A 524 11.34 23.41 35.98
N THR A 525 11.76 23.96 37.10
CA THR A 525 13.16 23.82 37.55
C THR A 525 13.37 22.50 38.29
N ALA A 526 14.43 21.73 38.02
CA ALA A 526 14.77 20.56 38.81
C ALA A 526 15.93 20.90 39.74
N ASN A 527 15.78 20.64 41.05
CA ASN A 527 16.72 20.81 42.17
C ASN A 527 17.50 22.15 42.25
N GLU A 528 17.62 22.67 43.47
CA GLU A 528 18.16 23.99 43.83
C GLU A 528 19.69 24.13 43.67
N THR A 529 20.31 23.59 42.62
CA THR A 529 21.76 23.72 42.37
C THR A 529 22.12 24.73 41.28
N PHE A 530 21.20 25.61 40.85
CA PHE A 530 21.57 26.81 40.10
C PHE A 530 21.76 28.00 41.04
N GLY A 531 23.01 28.22 41.40
CA GLY A 531 23.45 29.45 42.05
C GLY A 531 22.81 29.73 43.41
N SER A 532 22.95 30.97 43.83
CA SER A 532 22.44 31.49 45.10
C SER A 532 20.99 31.97 44.98
N THR A 533 20.12 31.56 45.90
CA THR A 533 18.72 32.02 45.94
C THR A 533 18.61 33.47 46.44
N PRO A 534 17.61 34.26 45.98
CA PRO A 534 16.52 33.91 45.07
C PRO A 534 16.89 34.02 43.58
N ILE A 535 16.28 33.18 42.75
CA ILE A 535 16.44 33.19 41.29
C ILE A 535 15.30 34.01 40.63
N LYS A 536 15.66 34.95 39.74
CA LYS A 536 14.75 35.73 38.89
C LYS A 536 14.63 35.09 37.51
N TYR A 537 13.41 34.96 36.99
CA TYR A 537 13.17 34.38 35.67
C TYR A 537 12.61 35.41 34.68
N THR A 538 13.27 35.54 33.53
CA THR A 538 12.86 36.45 32.45
C THR A 538 12.57 35.65 31.19
N MET A 539 11.36 35.80 30.64
CA MET A 539 11.04 35.35 29.30
C MET A 539 11.37 36.44 28.28
N THR A 540 12.00 36.06 27.18
CA THR A 540 12.26 36.91 26.03
C THR A 540 11.81 36.16 24.77
N VAL A 541 11.08 36.82 23.87
CA VAL A 541 10.80 36.27 22.54
C VAL A 541 11.47 37.14 21.49
N LYS A 542 12.23 36.51 20.61
CA LYS A 542 12.81 37.13 19.43
C LYS A 542 12.08 36.64 18.18
N LYS A 543 11.84 37.53 17.23
CA LYS A 543 11.40 37.21 15.86
C LYS A 543 12.55 37.57 14.93
N ASP A 544 13.01 36.61 14.13
CA ASP A 544 14.09 36.80 13.16
C ASP A 544 15.30 37.53 13.78
N GLY A 545 15.70 37.11 14.99
CA GLY A 545 16.81 37.69 15.76
C GLY A 545 16.49 38.98 16.54
N LYS A 546 15.38 39.67 16.26
CA LYS A 546 14.98 40.91 16.96
C LYS A 546 14.03 40.61 18.12
N GLN A 547 14.32 41.14 19.30
CA GLN A 547 13.42 41.00 20.45
C GLN A 547 12.08 41.68 20.18
N VAL A 548 11.00 40.90 20.27
CA VAL A 548 9.61 41.37 20.09
C VAL A 548 8.81 41.32 21.38
N PHE A 549 9.29 40.60 22.40
CA PHE A 549 8.64 40.48 23.70
C PHE A 549 9.67 40.24 24.80
N SER A 550 9.45 40.79 25.99
CA SER A 550 10.17 40.39 27.20
C SER A 550 9.31 40.61 28.44
N LYS A 551 9.32 39.66 29.38
CA LYS A 551 8.55 39.72 30.63
C LYS A 551 9.24 38.96 31.75
N VAL A 552 9.27 39.54 32.95
CA VAL A 552 9.73 38.85 34.16
C VAL A 552 8.57 38.02 34.74
N HIS A 553 8.84 36.76 35.07
CA HIS A 553 7.86 35.84 35.64
C HIS A 553 8.25 35.47 37.08
N LYS A 554 7.23 35.33 37.94
CA LYS A 554 7.37 34.77 39.29
C LYS A 554 7.08 33.26 39.26
N ALA A 555 7.70 32.50 40.15
CA ALA A 555 7.37 31.08 40.34
C ALA A 555 5.90 30.95 40.75
N SER A 556 5.17 30.06 40.08
CA SER A 556 3.72 29.89 40.25
C SER A 556 3.34 28.78 41.24
N SER A 557 4.24 27.84 41.52
CA SER A 557 4.10 26.82 42.56
C SER A 557 5.45 26.17 42.87
N VAL A 558 5.70 25.82 44.14
CA VAL A 558 6.85 25.01 44.59
C VAL A 558 6.36 23.60 44.90
N ASP A 559 6.90 22.60 44.21
CA ASP A 559 6.64 21.20 44.54
C ASP A 559 7.49 20.79 45.76
N LYS A 560 6.83 20.68 46.92
CA LYS A 560 7.48 20.45 48.22
C LYS A 560 8.18 19.09 48.34
N LYS A 561 7.92 18.12 47.46
CA LYS A 561 8.60 16.81 47.49
C LYS A 561 9.99 16.83 46.81
N ASN A 562 10.21 17.73 45.85
CA ASN A 562 11.40 17.73 44.97
C ASN A 562 12.12 19.09 44.81
N GLY A 563 11.76 20.13 45.58
CA GLY A 563 12.41 21.46 45.49
C GLY A 563 12.24 22.16 44.12
N SER A 564 11.24 21.77 43.32
CA SER A 564 11.03 22.26 41.95
C SER A 564 10.11 23.48 41.91
N SER A 565 10.49 24.53 41.16
CA SER A 565 9.64 25.69 40.86
C SER A 565 9.03 25.56 39.47
N VAL A 566 7.72 25.77 39.34
CA VAL A 566 7.03 25.79 38.04
C VAL A 566 6.69 27.23 37.66
N ILE A 567 6.98 27.59 36.42
CA ILE A 567 6.68 28.89 35.80
C ILE A 567 5.81 28.63 34.59
N LYS A 568 4.74 29.41 34.45
CA LYS A 568 3.85 29.34 33.29
C LYS A 568 3.77 30.71 32.62
N GLY A 569 3.55 30.70 31.31
CA GLY A 569 3.17 31.90 30.59
C GLY A 569 2.61 31.59 29.21
N THR A 570 2.21 32.65 28.51
CA THR A 570 1.68 32.56 27.16
C THR A 570 2.28 33.62 26.25
N TYR A 571 2.32 33.33 24.95
CA TYR A 571 2.71 34.28 23.91
C TYR A 571 1.86 34.04 22.66
N LYS A 572 1.46 35.10 21.95
CA LYS A 572 0.64 35.00 20.73
C LYS A 572 1.37 35.68 19.57
N PRO A 573 2.04 34.93 18.67
CA PRO A 573 2.70 35.52 17.52
C PRO A 573 1.68 36.13 16.54
N THR A 574 1.93 37.35 16.09
CA THR A 574 1.04 38.11 15.18
C THR A 574 1.51 38.14 13.73
N ALA A 575 2.69 37.58 13.44
CA ALA A 575 3.27 37.56 12.10
C ALA A 575 4.06 36.27 11.85
N THR A 576 4.22 35.91 10.59
CA THR A 576 5.09 34.79 10.17
C THR A 576 6.56 35.12 10.41
N GLY A 577 7.38 34.10 10.63
CA GLY A 577 8.81 34.22 10.86
C GLY A 577 9.33 33.12 11.78
N THR A 578 10.63 33.10 12.02
CA THR A 578 11.24 32.22 13.02
C THR A 578 11.24 32.94 14.35
N TYR A 579 10.70 32.29 15.38
CA TYR A 579 10.66 32.82 16.73
C TYR A 579 11.54 31.99 17.65
N THR A 580 12.27 32.67 18.52
CA THR A 580 13.04 32.06 19.61
C THR A 580 12.43 32.54 20.92
N ILE A 581 11.88 31.64 21.71
CA ILE A 581 11.50 31.91 23.10
C ILE A 581 12.66 31.51 24.01
N THR A 582 13.21 32.46 24.77
CA THR A 582 14.27 32.24 25.74
C THR A 582 13.75 32.50 27.15
N ILE A 583 13.91 31.53 28.05
CA ILE A 583 13.73 31.72 29.50
C ILE A 583 15.11 31.81 30.15
N THR A 584 15.41 32.94 30.78
CA THR A 584 16.65 33.19 31.51
C THR A 584 16.41 33.21 33.02
N GLY A 585 17.04 32.29 33.75
CA GLY A 585 17.17 32.35 35.21
C GLY A 585 18.41 33.17 35.61
N THR A 586 18.27 34.10 36.53
CA THR A 586 19.36 34.91 37.11
C THR A 586 19.36 34.74 38.62
N ASP A 587 20.45 34.22 39.19
CA ASP A 587 20.56 34.01 40.64
C ASP A 587 20.84 35.33 41.40
N ALA A 588 20.96 35.26 42.73
CA ALA A 588 21.21 36.44 43.57
C ALA A 588 22.62 37.04 43.39
N SER A 589 23.59 36.24 42.95
CA SER A 589 24.95 36.68 42.63
C SER A 589 25.08 37.31 41.23
N GLY A 590 24.04 37.17 40.39
CA GLY A 590 23.98 37.65 39.01
C GLY A 590 24.36 36.60 37.95
N ALA A 591 24.66 35.36 38.35
CA ALA A 591 24.88 34.24 37.45
C ALA A 591 23.61 33.92 36.65
N LYS A 592 23.77 33.63 35.35
CA LYS A 592 22.65 33.41 34.42
C LYS A 592 22.68 32.02 33.80
N THR A 593 21.51 31.41 33.67
CA THR A 593 21.28 30.23 32.81
C THR A 593 20.08 30.51 31.92
N SER A 594 20.07 29.96 30.72
CA SER A 594 18.94 30.13 29.81
C SER A 594 18.55 28.83 29.11
N ARG A 595 17.29 28.74 28.74
CA ARG A 595 16.77 27.74 27.79
C ARG A 595 16.04 28.46 26.70
N SER A 596 16.31 28.06 25.46
CA SER A 596 15.59 28.55 24.31
C SER A 596 14.81 27.41 23.68
N ALA A 597 13.67 27.74 23.08
CA ALA A 597 13.03 26.88 22.10
C ALA A 597 12.73 27.74 20.88
N ASP A 598 13.07 27.22 19.71
CA ASP A 598 12.69 27.83 18.47
C ASP A 598 11.36 27.26 18.01
N PHE A 599 10.53 28.11 17.43
CA PHE A 599 9.30 27.70 16.77
C PHE A 599 9.08 28.58 15.56
N ARG A 600 8.59 27.96 14.50
CA ARG A 600 8.36 28.67 13.25
C ARG A 600 6.90 29.06 13.17
N VAL A 601 6.62 30.32 12.90
CA VAL A 601 5.25 30.80 12.71
C VAL A 601 5.01 30.92 11.22
N TYR A 602 4.07 30.14 10.72
CA TYR A 602 3.64 30.19 9.35
C TYR A 602 2.23 30.74 9.25
N ASN A 603 1.89 31.26 8.07
CA ASN A 603 0.51 31.31 7.68
C ASN A 603 0.18 29.89 7.25
N LYS A 604 -0.84 29.28 7.87
CA LYS A 604 -1.36 28.02 7.37
C LYS A 604 -1.79 28.30 5.93
N GLN A 605 -1.14 27.70 4.95
CA GLN A 605 -1.43 28.00 3.54
C GLN A 605 -2.89 27.67 3.27
N LEU A 606 -3.64 28.61 2.68
CA LEU A 606 -5.00 28.36 2.28
C LEU A 606 -4.99 27.18 1.29
N ALA A 607 -5.77 26.15 1.56
CA ALA A 607 -5.88 24.95 0.74
C ALA A 607 -7.29 24.36 0.84
N ILE A 608 -7.70 23.67 -0.22
CA ILE A 608 -8.91 22.83 -0.23
C ILE A 608 -8.40 21.38 -0.19
N ARG A 609 -8.53 20.69 0.95
CA ARG A 609 -8.05 19.30 1.13
C ARG A 609 -8.87 18.31 0.30
N SER A 610 -10.18 18.47 0.32
CA SER A 610 -11.12 17.69 -0.49
C SER A 610 -12.33 18.54 -0.87
N ILE A 611 -13.08 18.07 -1.85
CA ILE A 611 -14.43 18.56 -2.14
C ILE A 611 -15.35 17.37 -1.92
N ASP A 612 -16.10 17.42 -0.82
CA ASP A 612 -17.01 16.35 -0.45
C ASP A 612 -18.34 16.56 -1.17
N LEU A 613 -18.88 15.46 -1.67
CA LEU A 613 -20.16 15.38 -2.36
C LEU A 613 -21.04 14.45 -1.54
N ASP A 614 -22.19 14.94 -1.10
CA ASP A 614 -23.14 14.17 -0.28
C ASP A 614 -23.66 12.89 -0.95
N THR A 615 -23.69 12.88 -2.27
CA THR A 615 -24.18 11.79 -3.13
C THR A 615 -23.06 10.95 -3.75
N GLY A 616 -21.79 11.25 -3.44
CA GLY A 616 -20.64 10.62 -4.08
C GLY A 616 -20.34 11.18 -5.49
N LYS A 617 -19.52 10.45 -6.26
CA LYS A 617 -19.06 10.89 -7.60
C LYS A 617 -19.95 10.44 -8.75
N TYR A 618 -20.90 9.54 -8.50
CA TYR A 618 -21.78 8.95 -9.49
C TYR A 618 -23.20 9.36 -9.15
N ILE A 619 -23.84 10.10 -10.05
CA ILE A 619 -25.18 10.64 -9.82
C ILE A 619 -26.05 10.48 -11.06
N ASN A 620 -27.35 10.55 -10.86
CA ASN A 620 -28.34 10.43 -11.93
C ASN A 620 -28.62 11.82 -12.54
N THR A 621 -29.10 11.86 -13.79
CA THR A 621 -29.71 13.10 -14.31
C THR A 621 -30.82 13.59 -13.38
N TYR A 622 -30.99 14.90 -13.24
CA TYR A 622 -31.95 15.53 -12.31
C TYR A 622 -31.63 15.41 -10.81
N GLN A 623 -30.54 14.74 -10.43
CA GLN A 623 -30.11 14.67 -9.04
C GLN A 623 -29.46 15.98 -8.56
N SER A 624 -29.66 16.29 -7.28
CA SER A 624 -29.02 17.42 -6.61
C SER A 624 -27.84 16.95 -5.77
N VAL A 625 -26.71 17.67 -5.88
CA VAL A 625 -25.49 17.38 -5.13
C VAL A 625 -25.12 18.56 -4.27
N LYS A 626 -24.93 18.35 -2.97
CA LYS A 626 -24.34 19.33 -2.06
C LYS A 626 -22.82 19.24 -2.12
N ILE A 627 -22.20 20.32 -2.58
CA ILE A 627 -20.75 20.46 -2.73
C ILE A 627 -20.21 21.15 -1.48
N THR A 628 -19.31 20.48 -0.75
CA THR A 628 -18.72 20.99 0.50
C THR A 628 -17.19 20.91 0.44
N PRO A 629 -16.47 21.99 0.13
CA PRO A 629 -15.01 22.05 0.24
C PRO A 629 -14.54 21.93 1.70
N GLN A 630 -13.59 21.02 1.94
CA GLN A 630 -12.84 20.95 3.20
C GLN A 630 -11.65 21.90 3.15
N VAL A 631 -11.86 23.12 3.64
CA VAL A 631 -10.85 24.18 3.61
C VAL A 631 -9.95 24.11 4.84
N THR A 632 -8.65 24.23 4.63
CA THR A 632 -7.68 24.39 5.71
C THR A 632 -6.77 25.58 5.43
N GLY A 633 -6.40 26.32 6.47
CA GLY A 633 -5.49 27.46 6.34
C GLY A 633 -6.12 28.74 5.81
N GLY A 634 -5.31 29.74 5.48
CA GLY A 634 -5.73 31.10 5.18
C GLY A 634 -6.27 31.87 6.38
N THR A 635 -6.68 33.10 6.13
CA THR A 635 -7.26 34.01 7.13
C THR A 635 -8.78 34.04 7.01
N ALA A 636 -9.51 33.57 8.01
CA ALA A 636 -10.97 33.69 8.05
C ALA A 636 -11.42 35.16 8.16
N PRO A 637 -12.63 35.54 7.69
CA PRO A 637 -13.63 34.68 7.02
C PRO A 637 -13.29 34.37 5.56
N TYR A 638 -13.80 33.24 5.05
CA TYR A 638 -13.64 32.83 3.65
C TYR A 638 -14.84 33.22 2.80
N THR A 639 -14.60 33.41 1.50
CA THR A 639 -15.64 33.45 0.46
C THR A 639 -15.42 32.32 -0.54
N TYR A 640 -16.53 31.79 -1.05
CA TYR A 640 -16.56 30.59 -1.88
C TYR A 640 -17.22 30.88 -3.22
N SER A 641 -16.66 30.33 -4.30
CA SER A 641 -17.23 30.37 -5.64
C SER A 641 -17.23 28.97 -6.24
N TYR A 642 -18.36 28.57 -6.81
CA TYR A 642 -18.62 27.22 -7.30
C TYR A 642 -18.93 27.29 -8.80
N TYR A 643 -18.29 26.41 -9.57
CA TYR A 643 -18.43 26.30 -11.02
C TYR A 643 -18.49 24.83 -11.41
N TYR A 644 -18.99 24.55 -12.62
CA TYR A 644 -18.79 23.26 -13.27
C TYR A 644 -18.25 23.46 -14.68
N ILE A 645 -17.45 22.50 -15.15
CA ILE A 645 -16.85 22.50 -16.48
C ILE A 645 -17.42 21.31 -17.26
N LYS A 646 -17.94 21.58 -18.46
CA LYS A 646 -18.44 20.57 -19.40
C LYS A 646 -18.12 20.98 -20.83
N GLY A 647 -17.56 20.05 -21.63
CA GLY A 647 -17.18 20.33 -23.03
C GLY A 647 -16.20 21.49 -23.18
N GLY A 648 -15.25 21.63 -22.25
CA GLY A 648 -14.27 22.72 -22.22
C GLY A 648 -14.82 24.08 -21.77
N LYS A 649 -16.13 24.23 -21.58
CA LYS A 649 -16.77 25.47 -21.12
C LYS A 649 -17.02 25.45 -19.62
N THR A 650 -16.80 26.60 -18.97
CA THR A 650 -17.03 26.80 -17.53
C THR A 650 -18.36 27.50 -17.29
N TYR A 651 -19.16 26.97 -16.36
CA TYR A 651 -20.48 27.48 -16.00
C TYR A 651 -20.53 27.80 -14.52
N LYS A 652 -21.14 28.95 -14.18
CA LYS A 652 -21.25 29.43 -12.80
C LYS A 652 -22.38 28.73 -12.04
N ILE A 653 -22.10 28.28 -10.81
CA ILE A 653 -23.11 27.80 -9.84
C ILE A 653 -23.40 28.89 -8.81
N ALA A 654 -22.36 29.46 -8.20
CA ALA A 654 -22.44 30.56 -7.23
C ALA A 654 -21.08 31.26 -7.14
N GLU A 655 -21.03 32.50 -6.65
CA GLU A 655 -19.80 33.28 -6.60
C GLU A 655 -19.78 34.19 -5.38
N ASN A 656 -18.62 34.27 -4.70
CA ASN A 656 -18.36 35.11 -3.55
C ASN A 656 -19.37 34.95 -2.38
N ILE A 657 -19.86 33.73 -2.15
CA ILE A 657 -20.78 33.45 -1.05
C ILE A 657 -20.02 33.18 0.26
N LYS A 658 -20.62 33.48 1.41
CA LYS A 658 -20.04 33.17 2.74
C LYS A 658 -20.30 31.74 3.21
N ASN A 659 -21.29 31.07 2.63
CA ASN A 659 -21.64 29.69 3.00
C ASN A 659 -20.61 28.72 2.39
N SER A 660 -20.07 27.84 3.22
CA SER A 660 -19.05 26.87 2.85
C SER A 660 -19.59 25.68 2.04
N SER A 661 -20.89 25.63 1.75
CA SER A 661 -21.47 24.59 0.89
C SER A 661 -22.46 25.17 -0.11
N LYS A 662 -22.62 24.49 -1.26
CA LYS A 662 -23.62 24.85 -2.28
C LYS A 662 -24.19 23.62 -2.96
N THR A 663 -25.51 23.60 -3.11
CA THR A 663 -26.23 22.55 -3.85
C THR A 663 -26.36 22.89 -5.33
N LYS A 664 -26.14 21.89 -6.20
CA LYS A 664 -26.34 21.97 -7.65
C LYS A 664 -27.18 20.79 -8.14
N THR A 665 -28.30 21.08 -8.82
CA THR A 665 -29.10 20.10 -9.55
C THR A 665 -28.59 19.94 -10.99
N PHE A 666 -28.28 18.72 -11.41
CA PHE A 666 -27.83 18.41 -12.77
C PHE A 666 -29.05 18.14 -13.67
N GLY A 667 -29.03 18.57 -14.93
CA GLY A 667 -30.17 18.40 -15.85
C GLY A 667 -30.18 17.04 -16.55
N SER A 668 -30.85 16.97 -17.71
CA SER A 668 -30.90 15.78 -18.59
C SER A 668 -29.58 15.42 -19.26
N ASN A 669 -28.61 16.33 -19.28
CA ASN A 669 -27.40 16.13 -20.07
C ASN A 669 -26.41 15.23 -19.30
N ALA A 670 -26.40 13.95 -19.58
CA ALA A 670 -25.44 12.99 -19.05
C ALA A 670 -23.97 13.32 -19.44
N GLY A 671 -23.03 12.64 -18.78
CA GLY A 671 -21.59 12.74 -19.01
C GLY A 671 -20.83 13.29 -17.81
N THR A 672 -19.51 13.45 -17.97
CA THR A 672 -18.63 13.88 -16.89
C THR A 672 -18.63 15.41 -16.72
N TYR A 673 -18.90 15.86 -15.50
CA TYR A 673 -18.80 17.23 -15.06
C TYR A 673 -17.59 17.38 -14.14
N LYS A 674 -16.75 18.40 -14.37
CA LYS A 674 -15.69 18.76 -13.43
C LYS A 674 -16.17 19.93 -12.58
N ILE A 675 -16.44 19.67 -11.31
CA ILE A 675 -16.83 20.67 -10.32
C ILE A 675 -15.58 21.40 -9.87
N MET A 676 -15.58 22.72 -9.99
CA MET A 676 -14.49 23.58 -9.55
C MET A 676 -14.99 24.45 -8.40
N VAL A 677 -14.25 24.42 -7.30
CA VAL A 677 -14.50 25.29 -6.14
C VAL A 677 -13.31 26.21 -5.98
N LYS A 678 -13.56 27.51 -5.91
CA LYS A 678 -12.58 28.54 -5.55
C LYS A 678 -12.89 29.05 -4.15
N VAL A 679 -11.87 29.20 -3.33
CA VAL A 679 -11.97 29.74 -1.97
C VAL A 679 -11.01 30.91 -1.86
N LYS A 680 -11.51 32.05 -1.41
CA LYS A 680 -10.73 33.25 -1.12
C LYS A 680 -10.78 33.55 0.37
N ASP A 681 -9.64 33.85 0.97
CA ASP A 681 -9.54 34.24 2.37
C ASP A 681 -9.60 35.76 2.56
N ALA A 682 -9.68 36.22 3.80
CA ALA A 682 -9.75 37.64 4.15
C ALA A 682 -8.47 38.43 3.81
N ALA A 683 -7.32 37.75 3.71
CA ALA A 683 -6.06 38.34 3.27
C ALA A 683 -5.98 38.49 1.73
N GLY A 684 -6.97 37.98 1.01
CA GLY A 684 -7.07 38.07 -0.45
C GLY A 684 -6.50 36.86 -1.20
N THR A 685 -5.91 35.89 -0.49
CA THR A 685 -5.36 34.66 -1.06
C THR A 685 -6.48 33.81 -1.64
N THR A 686 -6.30 33.29 -2.84
CA THR A 686 -7.31 32.44 -3.50
C THR A 686 -6.70 31.09 -3.87
N VAL A 687 -7.42 30.01 -3.56
CA VAL A 687 -7.12 28.66 -4.06
C VAL A 687 -8.31 28.10 -4.81
N GLN A 688 -8.04 27.14 -5.69
CA GLN A 688 -9.08 26.41 -6.39
C GLN A 688 -8.76 24.93 -6.42
N SER A 689 -9.80 24.10 -6.35
CA SER A 689 -9.68 22.66 -6.50
C SER A 689 -10.82 22.16 -7.37
N THR A 690 -10.63 20.98 -7.96
CA THR A 690 -11.66 20.35 -8.79
C THR A 690 -11.91 18.92 -8.37
N THR A 691 -13.16 18.48 -8.44
CA THR A 691 -13.57 17.09 -8.35
C THR A 691 -14.44 16.73 -9.56
N THR A 692 -14.61 15.43 -9.83
CA THR A 692 -15.43 14.95 -10.94
C THR A 692 -16.73 14.37 -10.43
N VAL A 693 -17.79 14.62 -11.20
CA VAL A 693 -19.11 14.04 -11.04
C VAL A 693 -19.49 13.41 -12.38
N LEU A 694 -19.70 12.10 -12.40
CA LEU A 694 -20.23 11.40 -13.55
C LEU A 694 -21.76 11.39 -13.44
N VAL A 695 -22.43 12.04 -14.39
CA VAL A 695 -23.89 12.03 -14.49
C VAL A 695 -24.30 10.93 -15.46
N THR A 696 -24.90 9.86 -14.95
CA THR A 696 -25.41 8.75 -15.77
C THR A 696 -26.87 9.01 -16.17
N PRO A 697 -27.25 8.67 -17.42
CA PRO A 697 -28.66 8.65 -17.78
C PRO A 697 -29.35 7.45 -17.10
N PRO A 698 -30.65 7.56 -16.75
CA PRO A 698 -31.44 6.42 -16.30
C PRO A 698 -31.49 5.34 -17.38
N ALA A 699 -31.53 4.07 -16.97
CA ALA A 699 -31.61 2.96 -17.91
C ALA A 699 -32.49 1.83 -17.36
N ILE A 700 -33.37 1.28 -18.19
CA ILE A 700 -34.12 0.05 -17.89
C ILE A 700 -33.20 -1.13 -18.21
N THR A 701 -32.69 -1.78 -17.17
CA THR A 701 -31.64 -2.81 -17.27
C THR A 701 -32.20 -4.19 -17.57
N LYS A 702 -33.46 -4.45 -17.23
CA LYS A 702 -34.11 -5.74 -17.46
C LYS A 702 -35.62 -5.58 -17.56
N VAL A 703 -36.26 -6.37 -18.43
CA VAL A 703 -37.70 -6.67 -18.35
C VAL A 703 -37.83 -8.13 -17.95
N GLU A 704 -38.71 -8.42 -17.00
CA GLU A 704 -38.95 -9.74 -16.46
C GLU A 704 -40.38 -10.16 -16.74
N TYR A 705 -40.55 -11.42 -17.10
CA TYR A 705 -41.84 -12.04 -17.39
C TYR A 705 -42.05 -13.21 -16.42
N SER A 706 -43.29 -13.45 -16.00
CA SER A 706 -43.63 -14.64 -15.20
C SER A 706 -43.33 -15.95 -15.93
N ASP A 707 -43.39 -15.93 -17.25
CA ASP A 707 -43.25 -17.09 -18.11
C ASP A 707 -42.33 -16.77 -19.30
N THR A 708 -41.52 -17.74 -19.72
CA THR A 708 -40.56 -17.58 -20.82
C THR A 708 -41.25 -17.43 -22.18
N ASN A 709 -42.46 -17.98 -22.34
CA ASN A 709 -43.34 -17.81 -23.50
C ASN A 709 -44.77 -17.53 -23.02
N GLY A 710 -45.49 -16.67 -23.73
CA GLY A 710 -46.89 -16.34 -23.41
C GLY A 710 -47.87 -17.29 -24.08
N TYR A 711 -49.11 -17.31 -23.58
CA TYR A 711 -50.20 -18.06 -24.19
C TYR A 711 -51.45 -17.18 -24.32
N VAL A 712 -52.20 -17.38 -25.39
CA VAL A 712 -53.47 -16.66 -25.61
C VAL A 712 -54.42 -16.88 -24.43
N ASN A 713 -55.02 -15.79 -23.94
CA ASN A 713 -55.95 -15.74 -22.81
C ASN A 713 -55.37 -16.12 -21.43
N ARG A 714 -54.04 -16.12 -21.27
CA ARG A 714 -53.39 -16.32 -19.97
C ARG A 714 -52.73 -15.02 -19.49
N ASP A 715 -52.82 -14.75 -18.19
CA ASP A 715 -52.18 -13.60 -17.57
C ASP A 715 -50.66 -13.79 -17.53
N ILE A 716 -49.94 -12.78 -18.04
CA ILE A 716 -48.49 -12.65 -17.98
C ILE A 716 -48.18 -11.49 -17.04
N TYR A 717 -47.34 -11.74 -16.04
CA TYR A 717 -46.89 -10.70 -15.12
C TYR A 717 -45.57 -10.14 -15.62
N ILE A 718 -45.52 -8.83 -15.82
CA ILE A 718 -44.34 -8.13 -16.34
C ILE A 718 -43.84 -7.16 -15.28
N SER A 719 -42.54 -7.19 -15.02
CA SER A 719 -41.82 -6.18 -14.22
C SER A 719 -40.60 -5.68 -14.95
N ALA A 720 -40.06 -4.54 -14.53
CA ALA A 720 -38.82 -4.01 -15.07
C ALA A 720 -37.87 -3.59 -13.94
N ALA A 721 -36.59 -3.89 -14.12
CA ALA A 721 -35.53 -3.34 -13.30
C ALA A 721 -34.95 -2.12 -14.03
N ALA A 722 -34.70 -1.06 -13.28
CA ALA A 722 -34.04 0.13 -13.79
C ALA A 722 -32.96 0.60 -12.83
N ASN A 723 -31.86 1.10 -13.41
CA ASN A 723 -30.78 1.73 -12.67
C ASN A 723 -30.85 3.23 -12.88
N TYR A 724 -30.35 3.96 -11.88
CA TYR A 724 -30.11 5.41 -11.98
C TYR A 724 -31.39 6.24 -12.21
N LEU A 725 -32.54 5.77 -11.73
CA LEU A 725 -33.76 6.58 -11.71
C LEU A 725 -33.67 7.66 -10.62
N PRO A 726 -34.24 8.86 -10.85
CA PRO A 726 -34.41 9.85 -9.79
C PRO A 726 -35.30 9.29 -8.66
N ASP A 727 -34.95 9.56 -7.39
CA ASP A 727 -35.70 9.08 -6.21
C ASP A 727 -37.18 9.49 -6.18
N CYS A 728 -37.54 10.50 -6.95
CA CYS A 728 -38.92 10.96 -7.11
C CYS A 728 -39.75 10.10 -8.06
N VAL A 729 -39.12 9.20 -8.84
CA VAL A 729 -39.80 8.32 -9.79
C VAL A 729 -40.27 7.07 -9.05
N LYS A 730 -41.58 6.86 -9.04
CA LYS A 730 -42.20 5.71 -8.37
C LYS A 730 -42.46 4.56 -9.36
N PRO A 731 -42.57 3.30 -8.90
CA PRO A 731 -42.81 2.14 -9.78
C PRO A 731 -44.09 2.25 -10.63
N ASP A 732 -45.11 2.98 -10.17
CA ASP A 732 -46.35 3.25 -10.90
C ASP A 732 -46.20 4.29 -12.04
N GLU A 733 -45.04 4.94 -12.16
CA GLU A 733 -44.71 5.86 -13.27
C GLU A 733 -44.11 5.15 -14.50
N PHE A 734 -43.88 3.83 -14.41
CA PHE A 734 -43.52 3.01 -15.56
C PHE A 734 -44.75 2.76 -16.44
N ILE A 735 -44.57 2.96 -17.75
CA ILE A 735 -45.57 2.73 -18.78
C ILE A 735 -45.14 1.49 -19.56
N TYR A 736 -45.99 0.47 -19.53
CA TYR A 736 -45.79 -0.79 -20.25
C TYR A 736 -46.78 -0.86 -21.41
N THR A 737 -46.30 -1.19 -22.60
CA THR A 737 -47.14 -1.44 -23.76
C THR A 737 -46.75 -2.71 -24.48
N ALA A 738 -47.72 -3.36 -25.11
CA ALA A 738 -47.51 -4.48 -26.03
C ALA A 738 -47.94 -4.06 -27.43
N GLU A 739 -47.04 -4.17 -28.41
CA GLU A 739 -47.31 -3.80 -29.80
C GLU A 739 -47.24 -5.03 -30.72
N LYS A 740 -48.26 -5.17 -31.58
CA LYS A 740 -48.30 -6.17 -32.66
C LYS A 740 -49.02 -5.57 -33.87
N ASP A 741 -48.45 -5.74 -35.07
CA ASP A 741 -49.02 -5.26 -36.34
C ASP A 741 -49.43 -3.77 -36.33
N GLY A 742 -48.65 -2.92 -35.63
CA GLY A 742 -48.91 -1.49 -35.47
C GLY A 742 -50.04 -1.13 -34.49
N LYS A 743 -50.69 -2.12 -33.85
CA LYS A 743 -51.63 -1.91 -32.76
C LYS A 743 -50.90 -1.95 -31.41
N VAL A 744 -51.05 -0.89 -30.62
CA VAL A 744 -50.43 -0.75 -29.30
C VAL A 744 -51.48 -0.90 -28.21
N GLU A 745 -51.25 -1.82 -27.28
CA GLU A 745 -52.04 -2.03 -26.08
C GLU A 745 -51.26 -1.50 -24.86
N THR A 746 -51.90 -0.70 -24.00
CA THR A 746 -51.28 -0.28 -22.71
C THR A 746 -51.65 -1.27 -21.62
N LEU A 747 -50.66 -1.74 -20.88
CA LEU A 747 -50.82 -2.81 -19.89
C LEU A 747 -51.24 -2.23 -18.54
N SER A 748 -51.99 -3.01 -17.75
CA SER A 748 -52.60 -2.53 -16.52
C SER A 748 -51.78 -2.88 -15.29
N HIS A 749 -51.55 -1.90 -14.40
CA HIS A 749 -50.95 -2.11 -13.09
C HIS A 749 -51.90 -2.88 -12.17
N LEU A 750 -51.38 -3.83 -11.39
CA LEU A 750 -52.13 -4.49 -10.33
C LEU A 750 -52.41 -3.49 -9.19
N THR A 751 -53.67 -3.37 -8.77
CA THR A 751 -54.05 -2.52 -7.63
C THR A 751 -54.02 -3.31 -6.33
N GLY A 752 -53.08 -2.97 -5.43
CA GLY A 752 -52.92 -3.61 -4.12
C GLY A 752 -51.54 -3.29 -3.52
N ARG A 753 -51.45 -3.21 -2.18
CA ARG A 753 -50.18 -2.90 -1.49
C ARG A 753 -49.11 -3.94 -1.89
N GLN A 754 -48.04 -3.48 -2.55
CA GLN A 754 -46.74 -4.17 -2.76
C GLN A 754 -46.55 -5.03 -4.03
N THR A 755 -47.04 -4.65 -5.22
CA THR A 755 -46.54 -5.29 -6.47
C THR A 755 -46.17 -4.28 -7.55
N GLU A 756 -44.87 -4.19 -7.88
CA GLU A 756 -44.30 -3.41 -9.02
C GLU A 756 -44.54 -4.08 -10.39
N LYS A 757 -45.60 -4.90 -10.51
CA LYS A 757 -45.88 -5.76 -11.67
C LYS A 757 -47.12 -5.29 -12.40
N VAL A 758 -47.08 -5.28 -13.73
CA VAL A 758 -48.25 -5.15 -14.60
C VAL A 758 -48.74 -6.52 -15.04
N VAL A 759 -50.03 -6.63 -15.31
CA VAL A 759 -50.65 -7.84 -15.88
C VAL A 759 -51.03 -7.59 -17.34
N TRP A 760 -50.77 -8.58 -18.18
CA TRP A 760 -51.15 -8.57 -19.59
C TRP A 760 -51.75 -9.92 -20.01
N THR A 761 -52.91 -9.88 -20.65
CA THR A 761 -53.65 -11.08 -21.09
C THR A 761 -53.79 -11.05 -22.62
N PRO A 762 -52.79 -11.52 -23.39
CA PRO A 762 -52.80 -11.44 -24.85
C PRO A 762 -53.98 -12.21 -25.44
N LYS A 763 -54.68 -11.60 -26.41
CA LYS A 763 -55.85 -12.19 -27.08
C LYS A 763 -55.54 -12.91 -28.38
N GLU A 764 -54.34 -12.73 -28.90
CA GLU A 764 -53.91 -13.32 -30.17
C GLU A 764 -52.51 -13.92 -30.04
N ARG A 765 -52.24 -14.98 -30.81
CA ARG A 765 -50.90 -15.54 -30.92
C ARG A 765 -50.03 -14.64 -31.81
N GLY A 766 -48.71 -14.72 -31.64
CA GLY A 766 -47.75 -14.01 -32.48
C GLY A 766 -46.60 -13.41 -31.68
N GLU A 767 -45.70 -12.74 -32.38
CA GLU A 767 -44.62 -11.98 -31.77
C GLU A 767 -45.10 -10.57 -31.43
N TYR A 768 -44.92 -10.17 -30.17
CA TYR A 768 -45.21 -8.84 -29.67
C TYR A 768 -43.89 -8.11 -29.36
N THR A 769 -43.92 -6.79 -29.48
CA THR A 769 -42.85 -5.92 -28.97
C THR A 769 -43.34 -5.31 -27.67
N ILE A 770 -42.77 -5.75 -26.55
CA ILE A 770 -43.05 -5.18 -25.23
C ILE A 770 -42.15 -3.96 -25.06
N THR A 771 -42.77 -2.79 -24.88
CA THR A 771 -42.06 -1.55 -24.60
C THR A 771 -42.30 -1.15 -23.16
N VAL A 772 -41.21 -0.99 -22.40
CA VAL A 772 -41.23 -0.40 -21.07
C VAL A 772 -40.59 0.96 -21.16
N SER A 773 -41.30 1.99 -20.70
CA SER A 773 -40.79 3.37 -20.68
C SER A 773 -41.08 4.03 -19.34
N VAL A 774 -40.24 4.99 -18.96
CA VAL A 774 -40.42 5.78 -17.74
C VAL A 774 -40.27 7.25 -18.08
N LYS A 775 -41.21 8.07 -17.61
CA LYS A 775 -41.28 9.51 -17.90
C LYS A 775 -41.28 10.30 -16.60
N TYR A 776 -40.62 11.46 -16.59
CA TYR A 776 -40.69 12.43 -15.50
C TYR A 776 -41.00 13.81 -16.06
N LYS A 777 -42.09 14.44 -15.59
CA LYS A 777 -42.60 15.72 -16.11
C LYS A 777 -42.72 15.72 -17.64
N ASP A 778 -43.39 14.70 -18.17
CA ASP A 778 -43.64 14.46 -19.60
C ASP A 778 -42.40 14.21 -20.48
N LYS A 779 -41.19 14.11 -19.90
CA LYS A 779 -39.96 13.74 -20.62
C LYS A 779 -39.62 12.28 -20.43
N LEU A 780 -39.35 11.59 -21.55
CA LEU A 780 -38.84 10.22 -21.55
C LEU A 780 -37.46 10.16 -20.87
N LEU A 781 -37.35 9.40 -19.78
CA LEU A 781 -36.11 9.19 -19.04
C LEU A 781 -35.36 7.95 -19.53
N ALA A 782 -36.07 6.84 -19.75
CA ALA A 782 -35.54 5.60 -20.30
C ALA A 782 -36.63 4.81 -21.03
N GLU A 783 -36.22 4.03 -22.03
CA GLU A 783 -37.08 3.12 -22.79
C GLU A 783 -36.30 1.83 -23.07
N ARG A 784 -37.00 0.70 -23.02
CA ARG A 784 -36.51 -0.60 -23.46
C ARG A 784 -37.60 -1.32 -24.23
N LYS A 785 -37.21 -1.94 -25.35
CA LYS A 785 -38.08 -2.76 -26.18
C LYS A 785 -37.54 -4.18 -26.22
N GLU A 786 -38.41 -5.15 -25.99
CA GLU A 786 -38.09 -6.57 -26.07
C GLU A 786 -39.12 -7.32 -26.90
N LYS A 787 -38.68 -8.37 -27.59
CA LYS A 787 -39.56 -9.28 -28.31
C LYS A 787 -40.09 -10.33 -27.36
N TYR A 788 -41.39 -10.61 -27.43
CA TYR A 788 -42.04 -11.63 -26.63
C TYR A 788 -43.02 -12.44 -27.48
N VAL A 789 -42.94 -13.76 -27.41
CA VAL A 789 -43.72 -14.66 -28.26
C VAL A 789 -44.91 -15.22 -27.49
N VAL A 790 -46.10 -15.07 -28.07
CA VAL A 790 -47.35 -15.65 -27.55
C VAL A 790 -47.76 -16.83 -28.43
N GLY A 791 -47.76 -18.03 -27.86
CA GLY A 791 -48.21 -19.28 -28.47
C GLY A 791 -49.73 -19.50 -28.37
N PRO A 792 -50.27 -20.51 -29.08
CA PRO A 792 -51.67 -20.94 -28.92
C PRO A 792 -51.91 -21.49 -27.51
N THR A 793 -53.15 -21.38 -27.00
CA THR A 793 -53.60 -21.81 -25.67
C THR A 793 -52.85 -23.05 -25.15
N GLU A 794 -52.27 -22.94 -23.96
CA GLU A 794 -51.37 -23.94 -23.38
C GLU A 794 -52.04 -25.30 -23.18
N GLN A 795 -51.33 -26.38 -23.54
CA GLN A 795 -51.65 -27.72 -23.07
C GLN A 795 -51.25 -27.85 -21.58
N VAL A 796 -52.16 -28.41 -20.78
CA VAL A 796 -52.10 -28.62 -19.32
C VAL A 796 -50.67 -28.85 -18.80
N GLY A 797 -50.28 -28.07 -17.78
CA GLY A 797 -48.93 -28.06 -17.18
C GLY A 797 -48.37 -29.44 -16.83
N GLN A 798 -47.04 -29.58 -16.86
CA GLN A 798 -46.32 -30.85 -16.67
C GLN A 798 -45.44 -30.85 -15.42
N ARG A 799 -45.57 -31.89 -14.58
CA ARG A 799 -44.67 -32.24 -13.47
C ARG A 799 -43.53 -33.12 -13.95
N THR A 800 -42.33 -32.84 -13.44
CA THR A 800 -41.10 -33.59 -13.75
C THR A 800 -40.86 -34.71 -12.74
N ILE A 801 -40.66 -35.93 -13.24
CA ILE A 801 -40.28 -37.12 -12.46
C ILE A 801 -38.83 -37.49 -12.77
N ASN A 802 -37.97 -37.49 -11.75
CA ASN A 802 -36.58 -37.94 -11.87
C ASN A 802 -36.50 -39.46 -11.71
N VAL A 803 -35.79 -40.13 -12.61
CA VAL A 803 -35.66 -41.59 -12.61
C VAL A 803 -34.19 -41.99 -12.61
N TYR A 804 -33.80 -42.86 -11.69
CA TYR A 804 -32.45 -43.37 -11.53
C TYR A 804 -32.43 -44.89 -11.75
N VAL A 805 -31.73 -45.34 -12.80
CA VAL A 805 -31.63 -46.77 -13.15
C VAL A 805 -30.18 -47.22 -13.01
N ILE A 806 -29.94 -48.30 -12.27
CA ILE A 806 -28.58 -48.82 -12.07
C ILE A 806 -27.94 -49.24 -13.40
N SER A 807 -26.69 -48.81 -13.62
CA SER A 807 -26.04 -48.82 -14.94
C SER A 807 -25.93 -50.20 -15.59
N TYR A 808 -25.89 -51.30 -14.81
CA TYR A 808 -25.73 -52.65 -15.34
C TYR A 808 -27.02 -53.25 -15.94
N ILE A 809 -28.19 -52.68 -15.66
CA ILE A 809 -29.49 -53.09 -16.23
C ILE A 809 -29.77 -52.36 -17.56
N PHE A 810 -28.94 -51.40 -17.93
CA PHE A 810 -29.17 -50.57 -19.11
C PHE A 810 -29.05 -51.38 -20.40
N ASN A 811 -30.17 -51.70 -21.03
CA ASN A 811 -30.21 -52.25 -22.38
C ASN A 811 -29.91 -51.13 -23.41
N THR A 812 -29.14 -51.44 -24.45
CA THR A 812 -28.44 -50.51 -25.37
C THR A 812 -29.33 -49.62 -26.24
N ASN A 813 -30.65 -49.61 -26.05
CA ASN A 813 -31.61 -48.90 -26.90
C ASN A 813 -32.03 -47.50 -26.41
N GLY A 814 -31.29 -46.87 -25.50
CA GLY A 814 -31.39 -45.43 -25.21
C GLY A 814 -32.79 -44.92 -24.82
N GLY A 815 -33.15 -44.95 -23.53
CA GLY A 815 -34.31 -44.25 -22.96
C GLY A 815 -35.72 -44.75 -23.34
N ALA A 816 -35.93 -45.18 -24.59
CA ALA A 816 -37.24 -45.54 -25.16
C ALA A 816 -37.94 -46.72 -24.45
N ASN A 817 -37.17 -47.55 -23.74
CA ASN A 817 -37.70 -48.68 -22.98
C ASN A 817 -38.16 -48.29 -21.55
N TYR A 818 -38.08 -47.03 -21.12
CA TYR A 818 -38.47 -46.63 -19.76
C TYR A 818 -39.65 -45.65 -19.82
N LYS A 819 -40.74 -45.96 -19.11
CA LYS A 819 -41.98 -45.16 -19.15
C LYS A 819 -42.56 -44.90 -17.76
N ILE A 820 -43.34 -43.83 -17.65
CA ILE A 820 -44.21 -43.52 -16.52
C ILE A 820 -45.66 -43.60 -16.97
N HIS A 821 -46.47 -44.41 -16.30
CA HIS A 821 -47.93 -44.37 -16.44
C HIS A 821 -48.48 -43.49 -15.34
N TYR A 822 -49.31 -42.51 -15.69
CA TYR A 822 -49.95 -41.61 -14.73
C TYR A 822 -51.47 -41.74 -14.76
N TRP A 823 -52.12 -41.35 -13.66
CA TRP A 823 -53.57 -41.34 -13.55
C TRP A 823 -54.08 -40.22 -12.64
N GLY A 824 -55.37 -39.91 -12.82
CA GLY A 824 -56.11 -38.92 -12.04
C GLY A 824 -55.91 -37.49 -12.51
N GLY A 825 -56.51 -36.53 -11.80
CA GLY A 825 -56.63 -35.15 -12.29
C GLY A 825 -57.66 -35.00 -13.42
N LYS A 826 -57.68 -33.81 -14.04
CA LYS A 826 -58.44 -33.52 -15.26
C LYS A 826 -57.81 -34.15 -16.50
N SER A 827 -56.51 -34.43 -16.46
CA SER A 827 -55.75 -35.05 -17.57
C SER A 827 -56.00 -36.56 -17.75
N GLY A 828 -56.63 -37.24 -16.79
CA GLY A 828 -57.02 -38.65 -16.92
C GLY A 828 -55.86 -39.64 -16.80
N ILE A 829 -55.85 -40.70 -17.62
CA ILE A 829 -54.84 -41.76 -17.62
C ILE A 829 -53.97 -41.61 -18.87
N GLY A 830 -52.64 -41.71 -18.73
CA GLY A 830 -51.74 -41.67 -19.87
C GLY A 830 -50.34 -42.19 -19.57
N GLU A 831 -49.47 -42.13 -20.58
CA GLU A 831 -48.07 -42.57 -20.51
C GLU A 831 -47.12 -41.43 -20.88
N ALA A 832 -45.95 -41.41 -20.25
CA ALA A 832 -44.84 -40.53 -20.58
C ALA A 832 -43.54 -41.32 -20.75
N ASN A 833 -42.80 -41.01 -21.80
CA ASN A 833 -41.50 -41.60 -22.06
C ASN A 833 -40.43 -40.96 -21.17
N CYS A 834 -39.48 -41.77 -20.69
CA CYS A 834 -38.31 -41.26 -19.99
C CYS A 834 -37.23 -40.82 -20.98
N ILE A 835 -36.65 -39.66 -20.71
CA ILE A 835 -35.59 -39.04 -21.51
C ILE A 835 -34.28 -39.18 -20.75
N SER A 836 -33.27 -39.77 -21.38
CA SER A 836 -31.92 -39.90 -20.80
C SER A 836 -31.23 -38.53 -20.71
N LEU A 837 -30.64 -38.23 -19.56
CA LEU A 837 -29.87 -36.99 -19.36
C LEU A 837 -28.36 -37.15 -19.57
N SER A 838 -27.89 -38.32 -20.02
CA SER A 838 -26.47 -38.63 -20.27
C SER A 838 -25.55 -38.56 -19.04
N GLN A 839 -26.08 -38.24 -17.86
CA GLN A 839 -25.31 -38.18 -16.61
C GLN A 839 -25.29 -39.54 -15.91
N VAL A 840 -24.15 -39.88 -15.32
CA VAL A 840 -23.99 -41.01 -14.41
C VAL A 840 -23.77 -40.46 -13.01
N LYS A 841 -24.57 -40.90 -12.03
CA LYS A 841 -24.43 -40.53 -10.62
C LYS A 841 -24.09 -41.75 -9.79
N THR A 842 -23.20 -41.58 -8.82
CA THR A 842 -22.90 -42.63 -7.83
C THR A 842 -23.72 -42.34 -6.57
N LYS A 843 -24.49 -43.32 -6.09
CA LYS A 843 -25.26 -43.20 -4.84
C LYS A 843 -25.04 -44.46 -3.99
N ASP A 844 -24.74 -44.25 -2.72
CA ASP A 844 -24.85 -45.31 -1.72
C ASP A 844 -26.32 -45.45 -1.33
N VAL A 845 -26.86 -46.65 -1.53
CA VAL A 845 -28.26 -46.98 -1.26
C VAL A 845 -28.40 -47.94 -0.07
N GLY A 846 -27.31 -48.12 0.70
CA GLY A 846 -27.28 -48.85 1.97
C GLY A 846 -27.44 -50.37 1.87
N PHE A 847 -27.75 -50.89 0.69
CA PHE A 847 -28.04 -52.31 0.48
C PHE A 847 -26.83 -53.12 -0.04
N TRP A 848 -25.88 -52.46 -0.70
CA TRP A 848 -24.65 -53.07 -1.24
C TRP A 848 -23.44 -52.58 -0.46
N SER A 849 -22.39 -53.41 -0.36
CA SER A 849 -21.14 -53.04 0.31
C SER A 849 -20.34 -51.95 -0.42
N THR A 850 -20.78 -51.53 -1.61
CA THR A 850 -20.17 -50.44 -2.39
C THR A 850 -21.25 -49.55 -3.04
N PRO A 851 -21.00 -48.23 -3.17
CA PRO A 851 -21.89 -47.31 -3.88
C PRO A 851 -22.12 -47.70 -5.34
N GLN A 852 -23.36 -47.61 -5.80
CA GLN A 852 -23.76 -48.04 -7.15
C GLN A 852 -23.83 -46.86 -8.13
N GLN A 853 -23.56 -47.13 -9.40
CA GLN A 853 -23.70 -46.15 -10.48
C GLN A 853 -25.09 -46.20 -11.10
N PHE A 854 -25.73 -45.04 -11.24
CA PHE A 854 -27.05 -44.86 -11.84
C PHE A 854 -26.95 -43.98 -13.08
N ARG A 855 -27.67 -44.37 -14.13
CA ARG A 855 -28.02 -43.47 -15.22
C ARG A 855 -29.27 -42.69 -14.85
N THR A 856 -29.28 -41.41 -15.23
CA THR A 856 -30.37 -40.49 -14.91
C THR A 856 -31.29 -40.27 -16.10
N PHE A 857 -32.59 -40.30 -15.83
CA PHE A 857 -33.64 -39.99 -16.78
C PHE A 857 -34.62 -39.02 -16.15
N VAL A 858 -35.40 -38.36 -17.00
CA VAL A 858 -36.54 -37.54 -16.61
C VAL A 858 -37.77 -37.91 -17.42
N ALA A 859 -38.93 -37.89 -16.80
CA ALA A 859 -40.22 -38.01 -17.47
C ALA A 859 -41.12 -36.83 -17.10
N TYR A 860 -41.95 -36.39 -18.04
CA TYR A 860 -42.88 -35.28 -17.83
C TYR A 860 -44.30 -35.82 -17.92
N ILE A 861 -45.09 -35.62 -16.86
CA ILE A 861 -46.49 -36.04 -16.79
C ILE A 861 -47.35 -34.84 -16.38
N PRO A 862 -48.67 -34.83 -16.55
CA PRO A 862 -49.49 -33.67 -16.16
C PRO A 862 -49.38 -33.34 -14.65
N ASP A 863 -49.31 -32.06 -14.32
CA ASP A 863 -49.19 -31.54 -12.94
C ASP A 863 -50.38 -31.94 -12.06
N ASP A 864 -51.55 -32.08 -12.66
CA ASP A 864 -52.79 -32.43 -11.97
C ASP A 864 -52.97 -33.95 -11.77
N ALA A 865 -52.08 -34.78 -12.32
CA ALA A 865 -52.16 -36.22 -12.14
C ALA A 865 -51.96 -36.59 -10.66
N THR A 866 -52.91 -37.33 -10.09
CA THR A 866 -52.91 -37.66 -8.66
C THR A 866 -52.04 -38.87 -8.33
N GLY A 867 -51.55 -39.61 -9.32
CA GLY A 867 -50.65 -40.76 -9.13
C GLY A 867 -49.87 -41.14 -10.38
N TYR A 868 -48.79 -41.92 -10.22
CA TYR A 868 -48.02 -42.50 -11.32
C TYR A 868 -47.24 -43.77 -10.92
N LYS A 869 -46.80 -44.56 -11.91
CA LYS A 869 -45.94 -45.76 -11.76
C LYS A 869 -44.90 -45.86 -12.88
N PHE A 870 -43.76 -46.50 -12.59
CA PHE A 870 -42.64 -46.70 -13.54
C PHE A 870 -42.68 -48.07 -14.22
N HIS A 871 -42.21 -48.16 -15.48
CA HIS A 871 -42.25 -49.37 -16.32
C HIS A 871 -40.98 -49.53 -17.18
N ILE A 872 -40.55 -50.78 -17.44
CA ILE A 872 -39.35 -51.14 -18.23
C ILE A 872 -39.67 -52.13 -19.38
N GLY A 873 -39.43 -51.72 -20.64
CA GLY A 873 -39.51 -52.52 -21.87
C GLY A 873 -40.93 -52.79 -22.39
N ASP A 874 -41.06 -53.84 -23.20
CA ASP A 874 -42.32 -54.35 -23.79
C ASP A 874 -42.81 -55.67 -23.14
N ARG A 875 -42.17 -56.15 -22.07
CA ARG A 875 -42.42 -57.47 -21.48
C ARG A 875 -43.27 -57.32 -20.20
N TRP A 876 -44.54 -57.70 -20.26
CA TRP A 876 -45.36 -57.94 -19.07
C TRP A 876 -44.79 -59.16 -18.34
N PHE A 877 -44.24 -58.97 -17.13
CA PHE A 877 -43.88 -60.12 -16.29
C PHE A 877 -45.19 -60.81 -15.87
N PRO A 878 -45.39 -62.11 -16.16
CA PRO A 878 -46.66 -62.77 -15.91
C PRO A 878 -46.93 -62.82 -14.42
N ASP A 879 -48.19 -62.57 -14.10
CA ASP A 879 -48.90 -62.76 -12.84
C ASP A 879 -48.12 -63.42 -11.70
N GLY A 880 -48.09 -62.69 -10.58
CA GLY A 880 -47.89 -63.30 -9.28
C GLY A 880 -46.53 -63.05 -8.65
N ILE A 881 -46.18 -61.79 -8.43
CA ILE A 881 -45.58 -61.39 -7.15
C ILE A 881 -46.20 -60.04 -6.76
N GLU A 882 -47.11 -60.10 -5.79
CA GLU A 882 -47.50 -58.94 -4.99
C GLU A 882 -46.23 -58.33 -4.40
N VAL A 883 -45.81 -57.19 -4.94
CA VAL A 883 -45.00 -56.23 -4.20
C VAL A 883 -45.94 -55.07 -3.93
N GLY A 884 -46.61 -55.12 -2.78
CA GLY A 884 -47.34 -54.01 -2.18
C GLY A 884 -48.29 -53.26 -3.10
N ASP A 885 -49.57 -53.61 -3.00
CA ASP A 885 -50.59 -52.59 -2.76
C ASP A 885 -49.99 -51.29 -2.17
N GLY A 886 -50.11 -50.19 -2.92
CA GLY A 886 -50.45 -48.92 -2.30
C GLY A 886 -49.32 -48.05 -1.75
N SER A 887 -48.31 -47.70 -2.56
CA SER A 887 -47.66 -46.40 -2.37
C SER A 887 -48.01 -45.45 -3.51
N THR A 888 -49.00 -44.57 -3.29
CA THR A 888 -49.08 -43.30 -4.02
C THR A 888 -47.78 -42.54 -3.72
N ALA A 889 -46.87 -42.47 -4.68
CA ALA A 889 -45.64 -41.71 -4.51
C ALA A 889 -45.97 -40.22 -4.34
N THR A 890 -45.52 -39.62 -3.23
CA THR A 890 -45.56 -38.17 -3.01
C THR A 890 -44.25 -37.48 -3.41
N SER A 891 -43.21 -38.25 -3.78
CA SER A 891 -41.89 -37.75 -4.18
C SER A 891 -41.76 -37.73 -5.70
N ASN A 892 -41.03 -36.76 -6.26
CA ASN A 892 -40.76 -36.66 -7.71
C ASN A 892 -39.54 -37.51 -8.14
N THR A 893 -39.27 -38.63 -7.45
CA THR A 893 -38.05 -39.44 -7.66
C THR A 893 -38.35 -40.94 -7.66
N VAL A 894 -37.72 -41.69 -8.58
CA VAL A 894 -37.80 -43.15 -8.69
C VAL A 894 -36.41 -43.76 -8.73
N TYR A 895 -36.17 -44.80 -7.94
CA TYR A 895 -34.96 -45.63 -8.01
C TYR A 895 -35.31 -47.07 -8.43
N ALA A 896 -34.64 -47.56 -9.47
CA ALA A 896 -34.84 -48.91 -10.00
C ALA A 896 -33.59 -49.79 -9.81
N PHE A 897 -33.77 -50.95 -9.17
CA PHE A 897 -32.73 -51.93 -8.87
C PHE A 897 -33.12 -53.33 -9.36
N ASN A 898 -32.15 -54.25 -9.45
CA ASN A 898 -32.40 -55.67 -9.69
C ASN A 898 -31.79 -56.49 -8.57
N TYR A 899 -32.58 -57.40 -8.01
CA TYR A 899 -32.24 -58.20 -6.83
C TYR A 899 -31.79 -59.62 -7.18
N ASP A 900 -32.13 -60.13 -8.38
CA ASP A 900 -31.65 -61.43 -8.85
C ASP A 900 -31.73 -61.50 -10.38
N VAL A 901 -30.96 -62.37 -11.04
CA VAL A 901 -30.79 -62.41 -12.52
C VAL A 901 -32.09 -62.42 -13.36
N ASP A 902 -33.25 -62.66 -12.74
CA ASP A 902 -34.57 -62.63 -13.36
C ASP A 902 -35.63 -61.72 -12.67
N ARG A 903 -35.29 -60.84 -11.69
CA ARG A 903 -36.28 -60.03 -10.94
C ARG A 903 -35.86 -58.60 -10.57
N ALA A 904 -36.31 -57.61 -11.35
CA ALA A 904 -36.22 -56.20 -10.97
C ALA A 904 -37.17 -55.85 -9.81
N VAL A 905 -36.66 -55.27 -8.73
CA VAL A 905 -37.46 -54.72 -7.62
C VAL A 905 -37.18 -53.22 -7.54
N TYR A 906 -38.21 -52.39 -7.64
CA TYR A 906 -38.09 -50.94 -7.47
C TYR A 906 -38.54 -50.54 -6.07
N THR A 907 -37.90 -49.53 -5.49
CA THR A 907 -38.36 -48.88 -4.26
C THR A 907 -38.63 -47.41 -4.58
N MET A 908 -39.84 -46.97 -4.26
CA MET A 908 -40.16 -45.54 -4.22
C MET A 908 -39.73 -45.03 -2.85
N GLU A 909 -38.71 -44.17 -2.80
CA GLU A 909 -38.46 -43.30 -1.63
C GLU A 909 -39.22 -41.99 -1.79
#